data_AF-A0A954M543-F1
#
_entry.id   AF-A0A954M543-F1
#
_cell.length_a   1.000
_cell.length_b   1.000
_cell.length_c   1.000
_cell.angle_alpha   90.00
_cell.angle_beta   90.00
_cell.angle_gamma   90.00
#
_symmetry.space_group_name_H-M   'P 1'
#
loop_
_entity.id
_entity.type
_entity.pdbx_description
1 polymer ?
#
loop_
_entity_poly.entity_id
_entity_poly.type
_entity_poly.pdbx_seq_one_letter_code
_entity_poly.pdbx_strand_id
1 'polypeptide(L)'
;MHCPKCGHAVQVPELATEEMAPAINAPGQQHLNPPNDPGPSSVGMAAAASAAGFQLDTSSPTPLRRRRRSGVLKVWLFVLLGLAALGAGVWYTLPKSRQPQAAVQEVAQQQATEGKLLTINLPVLSGPGTDVALVEAPDGAKFDPALQQFQWTPGEADGPGIVNVVLKVKQAERTLEVRFPIQVAEVDAPPVFAAADEFQARPEVPAKLIITAEDPDLPAATVTYRLVDPGDDLAAATIDAATGEFVWTPTETTAGELLSVVIAAQENSEAALETQQTFSIRVAPYDDPIRQLMADFRKRNLRLVPGTPSETQLPFSGKLSSLQLGAAGLQVFAYDSAEALEQDLAQVDGLGNQLFGKPWTAKEPLRLMRRDLLLVAYTENRDADIEALKGVLEDTVAIVQPVETPLPEVKETPVLVRALQPLYEERATRPGKPRKLFSTDSYAAVRKAFADEFEKQHDIDIKAALGTDYDAVQEWFSTRTDLKEELYTAIDSKLDNVVGALRLFNELRTAYPKQIERYGSLAIAISVVWDNERGVYEYGHHARRTHSSMPTDLMNGVQNFAYFVELENVMEGRALYVPWEFLIHTVNHRTPGQERLWAMQNYGNSRSMYGKCYSTVPYDTVMLQTGSKTCRLADKEYNLPNILQFGGVCAMQADYAARVGKSLGVPAAYVGGEARTGDLHAWVMWVELLAATPRGITFSLESHGRYGDDHYYIGNLSDPQTGRGTTDRILELRLHQVGTDALAYRHARRIMEVYPALADELQLDFQQRLDFLSSVVGMNPWCEPAWSAVAQLAQGRALDKFQYKTMTGLLNQSFANFARFPDFTLTIFDDLTSFETDPAKRIGYYYQLLEVYAAAGRPDLSFAALLKLSMLLEEADRAPEAIQSLAAAIQKYAAEGQYVPKMLDRLETLATESGASIQTVADFYQAFLPSIPTTRGNAPSDYCIKMYNRAVPIFQQAGYTQQAQNYQAAAAQLQARKTTN
;
A
#
# COMPACT_ATOMS: atom_id res chain seq x y z
N MET A 1 16.97 60.67 -18.92
CA MET A 1 18.16 60.15 -19.65
C MET A 1 17.70 59.62 -21.01
N HIS A 2 18.59 59.40 -21.98
CA HIS A 2 18.23 58.86 -23.31
C HIS A 2 18.47 57.34 -23.40
N CYS A 3 17.62 56.62 -24.13
CA CYS A 3 17.74 55.17 -24.34
C CYS A 3 18.70 54.84 -25.51
N PRO A 4 19.79 54.05 -25.29
CA PRO A 4 20.78 53.74 -26.34
C PRO A 4 20.29 52.94 -27.56
N LYS A 5 19.05 52.42 -27.55
CA LYS A 5 18.48 51.61 -28.65
C LYS A 5 17.34 52.27 -29.43
N CYS A 6 16.79 53.39 -28.99
CA CYS A 6 15.66 54.05 -29.67
C CYS A 6 15.65 55.58 -29.64
N GLY A 7 16.66 56.23 -29.05
CA GLY A 7 16.94 57.67 -29.19
C GLY A 7 15.95 58.65 -28.52
N HIS A 8 14.78 58.19 -28.07
CA HIS A 8 13.76 59.04 -27.50
C HIS A 8 14.13 59.55 -26.09
N ALA A 9 13.73 60.78 -25.81
CA ALA A 9 13.84 61.41 -24.50
C ALA A 9 12.64 61.02 -23.63
N VAL A 10 12.89 60.52 -22.42
CA VAL A 10 11.84 60.27 -21.41
C VAL A 10 11.83 61.43 -20.41
N GLN A 11 10.71 62.13 -20.32
CA GLN A 11 10.41 63.05 -19.22
C GLN A 11 10.01 62.25 -17.97
N VAL A 12 10.39 62.75 -16.80
CA VAL A 12 10.06 62.17 -15.49
C VAL A 12 9.12 63.14 -14.77
N PRO A 13 7.89 62.74 -14.41
CA PRO A 13 7.02 63.54 -13.55
C PRO A 13 7.56 63.65 -12.12
N GLU A 14 7.31 64.77 -11.44
CA GLU A 14 7.69 64.96 -10.04
C GLU A 14 6.87 64.07 -9.10
N LEU A 15 7.53 63.56 -8.05
CA LEU A 15 6.89 62.95 -6.90
C LEU A 15 6.53 64.05 -5.88
N ALA A 16 5.24 64.23 -5.63
CA ALA A 16 4.78 65.06 -4.51
C ALA A 16 5.11 64.40 -3.17
N THR A 17 5.40 65.22 -2.16
CA THR A 17 5.88 64.81 -0.83
C THR A 17 4.95 65.27 0.28
N GLU A 18 4.45 64.34 1.08
CA GLU A 18 3.72 64.53 2.36
C GLU A 18 3.39 63.10 2.90
N GLU A 19 3.40 62.77 4.19
CA GLU A 19 4.22 63.23 5.32
C GLU A 19 4.32 62.08 6.36
N MET A 20 5.28 62.09 7.29
CA MET A 20 5.36 61.11 8.42
C MET A 20 4.48 61.61 9.59
N ALA A 21 4.07 60.84 10.62
CA ALA A 21 4.64 59.69 11.35
C ALA A 21 3.51 59.06 12.23
N PRO A 22 3.76 58.17 13.24
CA PRO A 22 4.99 57.52 13.68
C PRO A 22 4.89 55.98 13.83
N ALA A 23 6.03 55.34 14.15
CA ALA A 23 6.14 53.88 14.33
C ALA A 23 5.88 53.42 15.78
N ILE A 24 5.58 52.13 15.93
CA ILE A 24 5.67 51.37 17.20
C ILE A 24 6.67 50.23 17.00
N ASN A 25 7.59 50.06 17.94
CA ASN A 25 8.74 49.15 17.78
C ASN A 25 8.40 47.67 18.02
N ALA A 26 9.02 46.79 17.24
CA ALA A 26 9.16 45.37 17.55
C ALA A 26 10.56 45.08 18.14
N PRO A 27 10.71 44.13 19.09
CA PRO A 27 12.01 43.56 19.44
C PRO A 27 12.44 42.53 18.38
N GLY A 28 13.68 42.62 17.89
CA GLY A 28 14.13 41.83 16.74
C GLY A 28 14.57 40.40 17.05
N GLN A 29 14.62 39.58 16.00
CA GLN A 29 15.44 38.37 15.93
C GLN A 29 16.62 38.61 14.99
N GLN A 30 17.77 38.01 15.29
CA GLN A 30 19.03 38.26 14.58
C GLN A 30 19.22 37.26 13.42
N HIS A 31 19.67 37.75 12.27
CA HIS A 31 20.09 36.89 11.16
C HIS A 31 21.38 36.13 11.49
N LEU A 32 21.39 34.83 11.22
CA LEU A 32 22.60 34.04 10.98
C LEU A 32 22.34 33.13 9.77
N ASN A 33 22.98 33.44 8.64
CA ASN A 33 23.01 32.54 7.47
C ASN A 33 24.22 31.60 7.58
N PRO A 34 24.03 30.27 7.44
CA PRO A 34 25.06 29.37 6.93
C PRO A 34 25.17 29.48 5.39
N PRO A 35 26.27 29.01 4.78
CA PRO A 35 26.59 29.30 3.38
C PRO A 35 26.12 28.24 2.37
N ASN A 36 26.14 28.62 1.09
CA ASN A 36 26.25 27.68 -0.03
C ASN A 36 27.66 27.05 -0.04
N ASP A 37 27.78 25.80 -0.47
CA ASP A 37 28.94 25.32 -1.23
C ASP A 37 28.51 24.12 -2.12
N PRO A 38 29.24 23.81 -3.21
CA PRO A 38 28.77 22.90 -4.26
C PRO A 38 29.09 21.42 -4.01
N GLY A 39 28.33 20.53 -4.66
CA GLY A 39 28.63 19.09 -4.71
C GLY A 39 29.75 18.72 -5.71
N PRO A 40 30.40 17.56 -5.55
CA PRO A 40 31.42 17.06 -6.48
C PRO A 40 30.85 16.12 -7.56
N SER A 41 31.50 16.09 -8.72
CA SER A 41 31.18 15.22 -9.86
C SER A 41 32.04 13.96 -9.94
N SER A 42 31.42 12.82 -10.29
CA SER A 42 31.96 11.70 -11.11
C SER A 42 33.46 11.33 -11.05
N VAL A 43 33.80 10.29 -10.27
CA VAL A 43 34.83 9.21 -10.48
C VAL A 43 34.39 8.07 -9.54
N GLY A 44 34.49 6.75 -9.78
CA GLY A 44 35.14 5.96 -10.82
C GLY A 44 36.11 4.92 -10.21
N MET A 45 36.22 3.72 -10.82
CA MET A 45 37.10 2.57 -10.44
C MET A 45 36.60 1.60 -9.35
N ALA A 46 37.33 0.47 -9.25
CA ALA A 46 36.97 -0.78 -8.59
C ALA A 46 38.17 -1.40 -7.83
N ALA A 47 37.94 -2.59 -7.26
CA ALA A 47 38.92 -3.60 -6.81
C ALA A 47 39.69 -3.43 -5.46
N ALA A 48 39.23 -4.26 -4.49
CA ALA A 48 40.05 -5.21 -3.70
C ALA A 48 40.92 -4.75 -2.50
N ALA A 49 41.41 -5.78 -1.76
CA ALA A 49 42.45 -5.79 -0.72
C ALA A 49 42.10 -5.50 0.77
N SER A 50 41.47 -6.48 1.42
CA SER A 50 41.89 -7.15 2.68
C SER A 50 42.87 -6.47 3.69
N ALA A 51 42.55 -6.58 5.01
CA ALA A 51 43.30 -7.39 6.02
C ALA A 51 43.47 -6.75 7.44
N ALA A 52 43.56 -7.66 8.44
CA ALA A 52 44.28 -7.54 9.72
C ALA A 52 43.85 -6.52 10.81
N GLY A 53 42.81 -6.93 11.54
CA GLY A 53 42.64 -6.98 13.01
C GLY A 53 43.68 -6.45 14.03
N PHE A 54 43.16 -6.21 15.24
CA PHE A 54 43.93 -6.09 16.49
C PHE A 54 43.13 -6.62 17.68
N GLN A 55 43.75 -7.37 18.58
CA GLN A 55 43.22 -7.74 19.91
C GLN A 55 44.07 -7.06 21.00
N LEU A 56 43.47 -6.76 22.15
CA LEU A 56 44.17 -6.77 23.44
C LEU A 56 43.17 -6.94 24.59
N ASP A 57 43.66 -7.42 25.73
CA ASP A 57 42.90 -7.89 26.90
C ASP A 57 43.30 -7.11 28.17
N THR A 58 42.73 -7.50 29.32
CA THR A 58 43.17 -7.29 30.73
C THR A 58 42.51 -6.18 31.58
N SER A 59 41.63 -6.64 32.48
CA SER A 59 41.57 -6.34 33.94
C SER A 59 41.41 -4.91 34.51
N SER A 60 40.35 -4.76 35.33
CA SER A 60 40.23 -4.12 36.67
C SER A 60 41.53 -3.60 37.36
N PRO A 61 41.49 -2.54 38.23
CA PRO A 61 40.48 -2.38 39.29
C PRO A 61 40.07 -0.94 39.73
N THR A 62 39.24 -0.90 40.79
CA THR A 62 38.76 0.22 41.64
C THR A 62 39.90 0.94 42.43
N PRO A 63 39.69 2.05 43.23
CA PRO A 63 38.46 2.56 43.88
C PRO A 63 38.33 4.12 44.01
N LEU A 64 37.54 4.59 45.02
CA LEU A 64 37.46 5.94 45.66
C LEU A 64 36.28 6.87 45.26
N ARG A 65 35.67 7.73 46.11
CA ARG A 65 35.46 7.77 47.60
C ARG A 65 34.53 8.96 48.01
N ARG A 66 33.63 8.79 49.00
CA ARG A 66 32.94 9.87 49.81
C ARG A 66 31.93 10.77 49.02
N ARG A 67 31.02 11.59 49.63
CA ARG A 67 30.82 12.06 51.03
C ARG A 67 29.36 12.51 51.37
N ARG A 68 28.83 12.09 52.54
CA ARG A 68 27.99 12.80 53.56
C ARG A 68 26.78 13.72 53.20
N ARG A 69 25.71 13.52 54.02
CA ARG A 69 24.74 14.51 54.61
C ARG A 69 23.74 15.17 53.63
N SER A 70 22.54 15.64 54.01
CA SER A 70 21.63 15.51 55.21
C SER A 70 20.32 16.25 54.86
N GLY A 71 19.11 16.01 55.38
CA GLY A 71 18.53 15.12 56.43
C GLY A 71 17.23 15.78 56.98
N VAL A 72 16.61 15.25 58.06
CA VAL A 72 15.80 16.00 59.08
C VAL A 72 14.42 16.59 58.62
N LEU A 73 13.24 16.41 59.27
CA LEU A 73 12.79 15.60 60.44
C LEU A 73 11.25 15.76 60.71
N LYS A 74 10.69 15.00 61.70
CA LYS A 74 9.46 15.23 62.52
C LYS A 74 8.08 14.97 61.83
N VAL A 75 6.97 14.60 62.52
CA VAL A 75 6.55 14.54 63.96
C VAL A 75 5.35 13.55 64.11
N TRP A 76 4.96 12.88 65.21
CA TRP A 76 5.62 12.52 66.50
C TRP A 76 5.24 11.05 66.94
N LEU A 77 4.45 10.61 67.96
CA LEU A 77 3.88 11.17 69.22
C LEU A 77 3.50 10.06 70.26
N PHE A 78 4.26 9.92 71.36
CA PHE A 78 3.95 9.60 72.81
C PHE A 78 2.86 8.57 73.27
N VAL A 79 2.85 7.96 74.48
CA VAL A 79 3.41 8.37 75.82
C VAL A 79 3.63 7.20 76.85
N LEU A 80 4.69 7.26 77.70
CA LEU A 80 4.92 6.69 79.09
C LEU A 80 4.79 5.14 79.37
N LEU A 81 5.45 4.43 80.32
CA LEU A 81 6.51 4.58 81.39
C LEU A 81 6.98 3.13 81.80
N GLY A 82 7.96 2.80 82.68
CA GLY A 82 9.01 3.53 83.43
C GLY A 82 9.51 2.83 84.74
N LEU A 83 10.80 2.97 85.12
CA LEU A 83 11.50 2.58 86.38
C LEU A 83 11.72 1.05 86.66
N ALA A 84 12.81 0.53 87.27
CA ALA A 84 14.09 1.03 87.86
C ALA A 84 15.25 -0.01 87.58
N ALA A 85 16.40 -0.22 88.27
CA ALA A 85 17.06 0.27 89.51
C ALA A 85 18.63 0.15 89.44
N LEU A 86 19.36 -0.28 90.50
CA LEU A 86 20.84 -0.33 90.62
C LEU A 86 21.39 -1.54 91.43
N GLY A 87 22.67 -1.94 91.22
CA GLY A 87 23.44 -2.92 92.01
C GLY A 87 24.88 -3.13 91.49
N ALA A 88 25.86 -3.59 92.32
CA ALA A 88 27.30 -3.62 91.95
C ALA A 88 28.20 -4.62 92.73
N GLY A 89 29.36 -5.01 92.17
CA GLY A 89 30.58 -5.31 92.95
C GLY A 89 31.48 -6.53 92.58
N VAL A 90 32.78 -6.39 92.91
CA VAL A 90 33.81 -7.43 93.22
C VAL A 90 34.58 -8.14 92.06
N TRP A 91 35.83 -8.56 92.35
CA TRP A 91 36.86 -9.19 91.49
C TRP A 91 37.23 -10.62 91.97
N TYR A 92 37.69 -11.53 91.09
CA TYR A 92 39.02 -12.21 91.15
C TYR A 92 39.29 -13.29 90.04
N THR A 93 40.54 -13.34 89.54
CA THR A 93 41.28 -14.46 88.88
C THR A 93 40.74 -15.28 87.68
N LEU A 94 41.68 -15.64 86.78
CA LEU A 94 41.55 -16.63 85.68
C LEU A 94 41.78 -18.08 86.20
N PRO A 95 41.17 -19.11 85.58
CA PRO A 95 41.91 -19.84 84.52
C PRO A 95 41.07 -20.40 83.34
N LYS A 96 41.79 -20.66 82.23
CA LYS A 96 41.48 -21.51 81.04
C LYS A 96 40.01 -21.73 80.62
N SER A 97 39.72 -21.25 79.40
CA SER A 97 38.48 -21.47 78.65
C SER A 97 38.09 -22.93 78.46
N ARG A 98 36.85 -23.28 78.84
CA ARG A 98 36.05 -24.28 78.09
C ARG A 98 35.39 -23.56 76.92
N GLN A 99 35.29 -24.21 75.76
CA GLN A 99 34.51 -23.67 74.64
C GLN A 99 33.01 -23.62 74.99
N PRO A 100 32.25 -22.63 74.48
CA PRO A 100 30.79 -22.70 74.52
C PRO A 100 30.31 -23.89 73.67
N GLN A 101 29.22 -24.50 74.10
CA GLN A 101 28.56 -25.57 73.37
C GLN A 101 27.73 -24.96 72.24
N ALA A 102 27.97 -25.37 70.99
CA ALA A 102 27.18 -24.89 69.86
C ALA A 102 25.72 -25.36 70.00
N ALA A 103 24.80 -24.41 70.10
CA ALA A 103 23.38 -24.69 69.99
C ALA A 103 23.01 -24.80 68.51
N VAL A 104 22.21 -25.79 68.15
CA VAL A 104 21.59 -25.86 66.82
C VAL A 104 20.58 -24.71 66.73
N GLN A 105 20.66 -23.92 65.67
CA GLN A 105 19.60 -22.96 65.36
C GLN A 105 18.43 -23.72 64.73
N GLU A 106 17.28 -23.71 65.39
CA GLU A 106 16.05 -24.24 64.79
C GLU A 106 15.68 -23.39 63.56
N VAL A 107 15.45 -24.08 62.44
CA VAL A 107 14.97 -23.46 61.20
C VAL A 107 13.46 -23.58 61.21
N ALA A 108 12.77 -22.45 61.26
CA ALA A 108 11.31 -22.40 61.30
C ALA A 108 10.69 -22.98 60.01
N GLN A 109 9.42 -23.37 60.07
CA GLN A 109 8.66 -23.84 58.91
C GLN A 109 8.75 -22.86 57.75
N GLN A 110 9.06 -23.39 56.56
CA GLN A 110 9.13 -22.63 55.31
C GLN A 110 7.84 -22.82 54.49
N GLN A 111 7.65 -21.97 53.48
CA GLN A 111 6.58 -22.09 52.49
C GLN A 111 7.18 -22.21 51.09
N ALA A 112 6.58 -23.05 50.28
CA ALA A 112 6.87 -23.28 48.87
C ALA A 112 5.55 -23.36 48.08
N THR A 113 5.67 -23.54 46.76
CA THR A 113 4.58 -23.56 45.79
C THR A 113 5.11 -24.32 44.57
N GLU A 114 4.31 -25.18 43.93
CA GLU A 114 4.79 -26.00 42.80
C GLU A 114 5.37 -25.13 41.67
N GLY A 115 6.36 -25.69 40.97
CA GLY A 115 7.06 -25.05 39.86
C GLY A 115 7.93 -23.83 40.24
N LYS A 116 7.90 -23.35 41.50
CA LYS A 116 8.61 -22.15 41.95
C LYS A 116 9.82 -22.50 42.82
N LEU A 117 10.99 -21.99 42.44
CA LEU A 117 12.25 -22.22 43.16
C LEU A 117 12.24 -21.57 44.55
N LEU A 118 12.19 -22.40 45.60
CA LEU A 118 12.50 -22.03 46.97
C LEU A 118 14.02 -21.92 47.16
N THR A 119 14.46 -20.90 47.89
CA THR A 119 15.86 -20.76 48.34
C THR A 119 15.91 -20.34 49.81
N ILE A 120 16.55 -21.15 50.65
CA ILE A 120 16.70 -20.91 52.09
C ILE A 120 18.18 -20.67 52.42
N ASN A 121 18.51 -19.54 53.01
CA ASN A 121 19.86 -19.27 53.52
C ASN A 121 20.04 -19.91 54.91
N LEU A 122 21.09 -20.71 55.10
CA LEU A 122 21.37 -21.45 56.34
C LEU A 122 22.75 -21.09 56.93
N PRO A 123 22.95 -19.83 57.38
CA PRO A 123 24.27 -19.21 57.58
C PRO A 123 25.07 -19.66 58.82
N VAL A 124 24.66 -20.71 59.53
CA VAL A 124 25.25 -21.15 60.81
C VAL A 124 25.96 -22.52 60.70
N LEU A 125 26.09 -23.06 59.49
CA LEU A 125 26.73 -24.37 59.24
C LEU A 125 28.24 -24.30 58.95
N SER A 126 28.88 -23.14 59.12
CA SER A 126 30.24 -22.88 58.65
C SER A 126 31.32 -22.88 59.75
N GLY A 127 32.38 -23.65 59.51
CA GLY A 127 33.61 -23.71 60.31
C GLY A 127 34.66 -24.61 59.63
N PRO A 128 35.97 -24.44 59.88
CA PRO A 128 37.00 -25.22 59.21
C PRO A 128 36.89 -26.71 59.55
N GLY A 129 36.77 -27.56 58.53
CA GLY A 129 36.50 -28.99 58.69
C GLY A 129 35.04 -29.32 59.03
N THR A 130 34.09 -28.53 58.50
CA THR A 130 32.66 -28.86 58.51
C THR A 130 32.24 -29.41 57.15
N ASP A 131 31.52 -30.53 57.17
CA ASP A 131 30.97 -31.25 56.03
C ASP A 131 29.44 -31.31 56.19
N VAL A 132 28.69 -31.11 55.12
CA VAL A 132 27.22 -30.96 55.14
C VAL A 132 26.59 -31.82 54.06
N ALA A 133 25.76 -32.77 54.47
CA ALA A 133 25.03 -33.66 53.57
C ALA A 133 23.52 -33.53 53.78
N LEU A 134 22.77 -33.53 52.68
CA LEU A 134 21.34 -33.86 52.70
C LEU A 134 21.21 -35.35 53.04
N VAL A 135 20.34 -35.67 54.01
CA VAL A 135 20.09 -37.05 54.47
C VAL A 135 18.63 -37.46 54.27
N GLU A 136 17.72 -36.50 54.38
CA GLU A 136 16.31 -36.63 54.04
C GLU A 136 15.94 -35.34 53.30
N ALA A 137 15.46 -35.45 52.06
CA ALA A 137 15.13 -34.32 51.21
C ALA A 137 14.21 -34.78 50.07
N PRO A 138 13.33 -33.90 49.54
CA PRO A 138 12.57 -34.18 48.33
C PRO A 138 13.47 -34.27 47.10
N ASP A 139 12.96 -34.88 46.03
CA ASP A 139 13.71 -35.05 44.79
C ASP A 139 14.06 -33.70 44.14
N GLY A 140 15.21 -33.67 43.47
CA GLY A 140 15.76 -32.45 42.86
C GLY A 140 16.36 -31.42 43.83
N ALA A 141 16.10 -31.52 45.15
CA ALA A 141 16.62 -30.61 46.17
C ALA A 141 18.15 -30.66 46.30
N LYS A 142 18.77 -29.50 46.54
CA LYS A 142 20.23 -29.33 46.59
C LYS A 142 20.63 -28.39 47.73
N PHE A 143 21.86 -28.56 48.19
CA PHE A 143 22.51 -27.62 49.11
C PHE A 143 23.81 -27.13 48.47
N ASP A 144 23.95 -25.81 48.31
CA ASP A 144 25.19 -25.16 47.90
C ASP A 144 26.05 -24.86 49.15
N PRO A 145 27.19 -25.55 49.35
CA PRO A 145 28.05 -25.34 50.51
C PRO A 145 28.89 -24.06 50.44
N ALA A 146 29.04 -23.44 49.27
CA ALA A 146 29.77 -22.18 49.10
C ALA A 146 28.86 -20.97 49.41
N LEU A 147 27.59 -21.04 49.01
CA LEU A 147 26.57 -20.03 49.30
C LEU A 147 25.84 -20.26 50.64
N GLN A 148 25.96 -21.46 51.23
CA GLN A 148 25.19 -21.92 52.40
C GLN A 148 23.67 -21.83 52.16
N GLN A 149 23.23 -22.28 50.98
CA GLN A 149 21.84 -22.21 50.54
C GLN A 149 21.27 -23.60 50.26
N PHE A 150 20.08 -23.88 50.81
CA PHE A 150 19.21 -24.94 50.28
C PHE A 150 18.40 -24.38 49.11
N GLN A 151 18.32 -25.12 48.01
CA GLN A 151 17.60 -24.77 46.79
C GLN A 151 16.76 -25.96 46.33
N TRP A 152 15.48 -25.73 46.06
CA TRP A 152 14.54 -26.77 45.63
C TRP A 152 13.34 -26.16 44.91
N THR A 153 12.86 -26.82 43.87
CA THR A 153 11.59 -26.51 43.21
C THR A 153 10.66 -27.70 43.47
N PRO A 154 9.54 -27.54 44.19
CA PRO A 154 8.56 -28.60 44.36
C PRO A 154 7.93 -28.97 43.02
N GLY A 155 7.69 -30.26 42.82
CA GLY A 155 6.85 -30.79 41.75
C GLY A 155 5.53 -31.33 42.30
N GLU A 156 4.72 -31.87 41.41
CA GLU A 156 3.33 -32.26 41.68
C GLU A 156 3.15 -33.27 42.83
N ALA A 157 4.14 -34.13 43.07
CA ALA A 157 4.09 -35.11 44.15
C ALA A 157 4.45 -34.55 45.55
N ASP A 158 4.80 -33.26 45.65
CA ASP A 158 5.22 -32.59 46.88
C ASP A 158 4.10 -31.77 47.57
N GLY A 159 3.03 -31.45 46.84
CA GLY A 159 1.80 -30.81 47.32
C GLY A 159 0.61 -31.77 47.46
N PRO A 160 -0.53 -31.34 48.04
CA PRO A 160 -0.68 -30.23 48.98
C PRO A 160 -0.22 -30.69 50.38
N GLY A 161 1.02 -30.42 50.77
CA GLY A 161 1.65 -31.18 51.85
C GLY A 161 2.73 -30.47 52.67
N ILE A 162 3.25 -31.19 53.66
CA ILE A 162 4.44 -30.79 54.43
C ILE A 162 5.56 -31.78 54.16
N VAL A 163 6.56 -31.34 53.39
CA VAL A 163 7.80 -32.06 53.15
C VAL A 163 8.79 -31.75 54.27
N ASN A 164 9.52 -32.76 54.77
CA ASN A 164 10.53 -32.58 55.81
C ASN A 164 11.94 -32.69 55.21
N VAL A 165 12.82 -31.76 55.56
CA VAL A 165 14.23 -31.77 55.16
C VAL A 165 15.12 -31.99 56.37
N VAL A 166 16.07 -32.92 56.26
CA VAL A 166 17.10 -33.21 57.27
C VAL A 166 18.49 -33.04 56.67
N LEU A 167 19.19 -32.01 57.15
CA LEU A 167 20.62 -31.78 56.89
C LEU A 167 21.45 -32.36 58.01
N LYS A 168 22.50 -33.11 57.65
CA LYS A 168 23.48 -33.68 58.58
C LYS A 168 24.79 -32.93 58.46
N VAL A 169 25.26 -32.43 59.59
CA VAL A 169 26.38 -31.48 59.68
C VAL A 169 27.46 -32.12 60.54
N LYS A 170 28.58 -32.49 59.92
CA LYS A 170 29.72 -33.12 60.59
C LYS A 170 30.82 -32.08 60.79
N GLN A 171 31.15 -31.76 62.04
CA GLN A 171 32.18 -30.79 62.40
C GLN A 171 33.19 -31.45 63.34
N ALA A 172 34.37 -31.79 62.82
CA ALA A 172 35.35 -32.65 63.49
C ALA A 172 34.70 -33.95 64.04
N GLU A 173 34.86 -34.23 65.34
CA GLU A 173 34.31 -35.40 66.04
C GLU A 173 32.81 -35.28 66.38
N ARG A 174 32.11 -34.24 65.93
CA ARG A 174 30.68 -34.02 66.19
C ARG A 174 29.84 -34.17 64.93
N THR A 175 28.65 -34.71 65.11
CA THR A 175 27.58 -34.78 64.11
C THR A 175 26.34 -34.12 64.69
N LEU A 176 25.70 -33.25 63.92
CA LEU A 176 24.44 -32.58 64.23
C LEU A 176 23.44 -32.88 63.11
N GLU A 177 22.15 -32.87 63.45
CA GLU A 177 21.07 -32.90 62.47
C GLU A 177 20.25 -31.61 62.61
N VAL A 178 19.96 -30.97 61.48
CA VAL A 178 19.06 -29.82 61.38
C VAL A 178 17.84 -30.29 60.60
N ARG A 179 16.66 -30.18 61.20
CA ARG A 179 15.39 -30.61 60.60
C ARG A 179 14.48 -29.40 60.44
N PHE A 180 13.82 -29.27 59.28
CA PHE A 180 12.79 -28.26 59.08
C PHE A 180 11.68 -28.74 58.12
N PRO A 181 10.41 -28.40 58.42
CA PRO A 181 9.30 -28.63 57.51
C PRO A 181 9.18 -27.51 56.47
N ILE A 182 8.77 -27.87 55.26
CA ILE A 182 8.36 -26.97 54.19
C ILE A 182 6.90 -27.28 53.87
N GLN A 183 6.01 -26.30 54.05
CA GLN A 183 4.65 -26.38 53.52
C GLN A 183 4.71 -26.09 52.01
N VAL A 184 4.26 -27.02 51.19
CA VAL A 184 3.98 -26.77 49.77
C VAL A 184 2.49 -26.40 49.63
N ALA A 185 2.14 -25.66 48.60
CA ALA A 185 0.80 -25.14 48.36
C ALA A 185 0.50 -25.13 46.86
N GLU A 186 -0.59 -25.83 46.51
CA GLU A 186 -1.02 -26.19 45.15
C GLU A 186 -0.94 -25.09 44.09
N VAL A 187 -0.72 -25.52 42.85
CA VAL A 187 -0.90 -24.72 41.63
C VAL A 187 -1.62 -25.51 40.53
N ASP A 188 -2.91 -25.73 40.76
CA ASP A 188 -3.98 -26.05 39.80
C ASP A 188 -3.64 -25.64 38.34
N ALA A 189 -3.55 -26.62 37.42
CA ALA A 189 -3.08 -26.45 36.05
C ALA A 189 -4.01 -27.09 35.00
N PRO A 190 -4.24 -26.44 33.85
CA PRO A 190 -5.23 -26.90 32.87
C PRO A 190 -4.83 -28.24 32.24
N PRO A 191 -5.80 -29.06 31.80
CA PRO A 191 -5.53 -30.33 31.14
C PRO A 191 -4.59 -30.23 29.93
N VAL A 192 -3.92 -31.33 29.61
CA VAL A 192 -2.96 -31.41 28.50
C VAL A 192 -3.45 -32.42 27.48
N PHE A 193 -3.72 -31.96 26.25
CA PHE A 193 -4.04 -32.84 25.13
C PHE A 193 -2.84 -33.69 24.71
N ALA A 194 -3.09 -34.95 24.33
CA ALA A 194 -2.15 -35.77 23.58
C ALA A 194 -1.88 -35.14 22.19
N ALA A 195 -0.74 -35.48 21.59
CA ALA A 195 -0.42 -35.01 20.23
C ALA A 195 -1.37 -35.65 19.20
N ALA A 196 -1.99 -34.82 18.36
CA ALA A 196 -2.89 -35.23 17.29
C ALA A 196 -2.30 -34.90 15.91
N ASP A 197 -2.15 -35.91 15.06
CA ASP A 197 -1.67 -35.79 13.68
C ASP A 197 -2.79 -35.35 12.70
N GLU A 198 -2.44 -35.06 11.44
CA GLU A 198 -3.43 -34.79 10.38
C GLU A 198 -4.27 -36.04 10.06
N PHE A 199 -5.58 -35.96 10.29
CA PHE A 199 -6.51 -37.06 10.03
C PHE A 199 -6.94 -37.09 8.56
N GLN A 200 -6.92 -38.28 7.93
CA GLN A 200 -7.37 -38.47 6.55
C GLN A 200 -8.83 -38.97 6.51
N ALA A 201 -9.73 -38.18 5.95
CA ALA A 201 -11.14 -38.49 5.74
C ALA A 201 -11.47 -38.70 4.24
N ARG A 202 -12.67 -39.22 3.96
CA ARG A 202 -13.21 -39.35 2.59
C ARG A 202 -14.64 -38.78 2.53
N PRO A 203 -15.02 -38.10 1.44
CA PRO A 203 -16.37 -37.58 1.29
C PRO A 203 -17.41 -38.70 1.36
N GLU A 204 -18.55 -38.41 2.00
CA GLU A 204 -19.67 -39.33 2.27
C GLU A 204 -19.35 -40.53 3.20
N VAL A 205 -18.13 -40.61 3.77
CA VAL A 205 -17.73 -41.70 4.68
C VAL A 205 -17.56 -41.17 6.11
N PRO A 206 -18.27 -41.71 7.12
CA PRO A 206 -18.12 -41.28 8.51
C PRO A 206 -16.68 -41.42 9.03
N ALA A 207 -16.07 -40.29 9.37
CA ALA A 207 -14.83 -40.20 10.12
C ALA A 207 -15.10 -40.41 11.62
N LYS A 208 -14.18 -41.12 12.28
CA LYS A 208 -14.15 -41.33 13.73
C LYS A 208 -12.72 -41.17 14.24
N LEU A 209 -12.55 -40.41 15.31
CA LEU A 209 -11.29 -40.17 16.00
C LEU A 209 -11.56 -40.15 17.50
N ILE A 210 -10.63 -40.65 18.32
CA ILE A 210 -10.69 -40.48 19.78
C ILE A 210 -9.63 -39.45 20.15
N ILE A 211 -10.06 -38.36 20.76
CA ILE A 211 -9.18 -37.37 21.37
C ILE A 211 -8.97 -37.75 22.83
N THR A 212 -7.74 -37.57 23.34
CA THR A 212 -7.43 -37.69 24.77
C THR A 212 -6.72 -36.45 25.29
N ALA A 213 -7.16 -35.97 26.45
CA ALA A 213 -6.49 -35.02 27.30
C ALA A 213 -6.46 -35.57 28.73
N GLU A 214 -5.37 -35.31 29.44
CA GLU A 214 -5.17 -35.73 30.82
C GLU A 214 -4.93 -34.48 31.68
N ASP A 215 -5.57 -34.44 32.84
CA ASP A 215 -5.26 -33.47 33.89
C ASP A 215 -3.89 -33.86 34.52
N PRO A 216 -2.90 -32.94 34.57
CA PRO A 216 -1.57 -33.24 35.11
C PRO A 216 -1.50 -33.32 36.64
N ASP A 217 -2.50 -32.82 37.36
CA ASP A 217 -2.42 -32.54 38.80
C ASP A 217 -2.67 -33.80 39.66
N LEU A 218 -2.41 -33.72 40.98
CA LEU A 218 -2.57 -34.86 41.90
C LEU A 218 -3.47 -34.58 43.12
N PRO A 219 -4.74 -35.05 43.13
CA PRO A 219 -5.34 -36.06 42.26
C PRO A 219 -6.11 -35.49 41.07
N ALA A 220 -5.61 -35.80 39.86
CA ALA A 220 -6.22 -35.47 38.56
C ALA A 220 -7.76 -35.56 38.54
N ALA A 221 -8.40 -34.46 38.20
CA ALA A 221 -9.82 -34.36 37.97
C ALA A 221 -10.22 -35.07 36.67
N THR A 222 -11.52 -35.33 36.52
CA THR A 222 -12.06 -35.85 35.26
C THR A 222 -12.15 -34.71 34.24
N VAL A 223 -11.75 -34.97 33.00
CA VAL A 223 -11.81 -34.00 31.89
C VAL A 223 -13.11 -34.18 31.09
N THR A 224 -13.65 -33.08 30.55
CA THR A 224 -14.75 -33.08 29.57
C THR A 224 -14.35 -32.41 28.27
N TYR A 225 -14.90 -32.89 27.16
CA TYR A 225 -14.57 -32.45 25.80
C TYR A 225 -15.73 -31.70 25.14
N ARG A 226 -15.41 -30.68 24.33
CA ARG A 226 -16.39 -30.04 23.43
C ARG A 226 -15.73 -29.50 22.16
N LEU A 227 -16.53 -29.37 21.10
CA LEU A 227 -16.14 -28.59 19.91
C LEU A 227 -16.20 -27.10 20.24
N VAL A 228 -15.25 -26.33 19.69
CA VAL A 228 -15.22 -24.87 19.80
C VAL A 228 -15.50 -24.30 18.41
N ASP A 229 -16.64 -23.59 18.30
CA ASP A 229 -17.12 -22.91 17.09
C ASP A 229 -16.79 -23.62 15.75
N PRO A 230 -17.37 -24.80 15.49
CA PRO A 230 -16.95 -25.67 14.37
C PRO A 230 -17.20 -25.09 12.97
N GLY A 231 -18.03 -24.04 12.84
CA GLY A 231 -18.42 -23.48 11.54
C GLY A 231 -19.34 -24.39 10.72
N ASP A 232 -19.76 -23.92 9.54
CA ASP A 232 -20.82 -24.56 8.74
C ASP A 232 -20.40 -25.93 8.16
N ASP A 233 -19.16 -26.08 7.67
CA ASP A 233 -18.68 -27.34 7.08
C ASP A 233 -18.58 -28.50 8.09
N LEU A 234 -18.40 -28.16 9.38
CA LEU A 234 -18.37 -29.11 10.50
C LEU A 234 -19.66 -29.05 11.34
N ALA A 235 -20.74 -28.40 10.89
CA ALA A 235 -21.97 -28.24 11.68
C ALA A 235 -22.70 -29.56 12.00
N ALA A 236 -22.35 -30.66 11.30
CA ALA A 236 -22.81 -32.02 11.59
C ALA A 236 -21.79 -32.86 12.38
N ALA A 237 -20.69 -32.27 12.85
CA ALA A 237 -19.70 -32.92 13.70
C ALA A 237 -20.20 -33.00 15.15
N THR A 238 -19.79 -34.05 15.85
CA THR A 238 -20.08 -34.27 17.26
C THR A 238 -18.83 -34.75 17.98
N ILE A 239 -18.70 -34.44 19.26
CA ILE A 239 -17.72 -35.07 20.15
C ILE A 239 -18.44 -35.55 21.40
N ASP A 240 -18.18 -36.79 21.82
CA ASP A 240 -18.69 -37.28 23.10
C ASP A 240 -17.91 -36.64 24.26
N ALA A 241 -18.64 -35.97 25.14
CA ALA A 241 -18.04 -35.12 26.18
C ALA A 241 -17.30 -35.88 27.29
N ALA A 242 -17.46 -37.21 27.40
CA ALA A 242 -16.83 -38.03 28.43
C ALA A 242 -15.71 -38.93 27.89
N THR A 243 -15.74 -39.27 26.60
CA THR A 243 -14.78 -40.21 25.96
C THR A 243 -13.91 -39.58 24.89
N GLY A 244 -14.22 -38.36 24.45
CA GLY A 244 -13.48 -37.69 23.38
C GLY A 244 -13.69 -38.31 21.99
N GLU A 245 -14.69 -39.19 21.80
CA GLU A 245 -15.01 -39.72 20.46
C GLU A 245 -15.60 -38.61 19.58
N PHE A 246 -14.77 -38.10 18.67
CA PHE A 246 -15.16 -37.21 17.59
C PHE A 246 -15.75 -38.03 16.43
N VAL A 247 -16.94 -37.64 15.97
CA VAL A 247 -17.64 -38.26 14.84
C VAL A 247 -18.16 -37.17 13.90
N TRP A 248 -17.80 -37.28 12.62
CA TRP A 248 -18.23 -36.37 11.55
C TRP A 248 -18.31 -37.12 10.22
N THR A 249 -19.25 -36.76 9.34
CA THR A 249 -19.30 -37.29 7.98
C THR A 249 -18.99 -36.15 7.01
N PRO A 250 -17.87 -36.16 6.27
CA PRO A 250 -17.56 -35.12 5.30
C PRO A 250 -18.59 -35.09 4.18
N THR A 251 -19.04 -33.90 3.82
CA THR A 251 -19.97 -33.70 2.70
C THR A 251 -19.23 -33.64 1.37
N GLU A 252 -19.98 -33.74 0.27
CA GLU A 252 -19.48 -33.46 -1.09
C GLU A 252 -18.80 -32.08 -1.19
N THR A 253 -19.32 -31.04 -0.52
CA THR A 253 -18.71 -29.70 -0.51
C THR A 253 -17.40 -29.62 0.25
N THR A 254 -17.03 -30.63 1.03
CA THR A 254 -15.72 -30.69 1.70
C THR A 254 -14.69 -31.56 0.95
N ALA A 255 -15.05 -32.18 -0.18
CA ALA A 255 -14.13 -33.03 -0.94
C ALA A 255 -12.90 -32.26 -1.47
N GLY A 256 -11.70 -32.70 -1.07
CA GLY A 256 -10.42 -32.05 -1.38
C GLY A 256 -9.97 -30.97 -0.38
N GLU A 257 -10.79 -30.61 0.62
CA GLU A 257 -10.48 -29.54 1.57
C GLU A 257 -9.58 -30.00 2.73
N LEU A 258 -8.89 -29.02 3.33
CA LEU A 258 -8.15 -29.18 4.59
C LEU A 258 -8.86 -28.34 5.67
N LEU A 259 -9.67 -28.99 6.49
CA LEU A 259 -10.42 -28.34 7.56
C LEU A 259 -9.63 -28.32 8.86
N SER A 260 -9.82 -27.26 9.64
CA SER A 260 -9.21 -27.10 10.96
C SER A 260 -10.29 -27.25 12.03
N VAL A 261 -10.07 -28.14 13.00
CA VAL A 261 -11.01 -28.45 14.08
C VAL A 261 -10.43 -27.94 15.39
N VAL A 262 -11.16 -27.06 16.08
CA VAL A 262 -10.81 -26.59 17.42
C VAL A 262 -11.65 -27.31 18.46
N ILE A 263 -10.97 -27.82 19.49
CA ILE A 263 -11.57 -28.59 20.58
C ILE A 263 -11.09 -28.05 21.92
N ALA A 264 -11.98 -28.01 22.90
CA ALA A 264 -11.66 -27.65 24.28
C ALA A 264 -11.72 -28.90 25.17
N ALA A 265 -10.75 -28.99 26.08
CA ALA A 265 -10.76 -29.92 27.20
C ALA A 265 -10.80 -29.10 28.49
N GLN A 266 -11.81 -29.36 29.32
CA GLN A 266 -12.09 -28.64 30.56
C GLN A 266 -12.23 -29.64 31.70
N GLU A 267 -11.50 -29.41 32.79
CA GLU A 267 -11.58 -30.21 34.02
C GLU A 267 -12.93 -30.03 34.76
N ASN A 268 -13.30 -30.99 35.59
CA ASN A 268 -14.45 -30.91 36.50
C ASN A 268 -14.04 -30.45 37.92
N SER A 269 -13.23 -29.40 38.04
CA SER A 269 -12.81 -28.80 39.32
C SER A 269 -13.72 -27.61 39.74
N GLU A 270 -13.40 -26.92 40.85
CA GLU A 270 -14.03 -25.62 41.17
C GLU A 270 -13.43 -24.44 40.36
N ALA A 271 -12.22 -24.56 39.85
CA ALA A 271 -11.58 -23.56 38.98
C ALA A 271 -12.03 -23.69 37.52
N ALA A 272 -12.31 -24.93 37.09
CA ALA A 272 -12.76 -25.32 35.76
C ALA A 272 -11.87 -24.76 34.64
N LEU A 273 -10.54 -24.86 34.81
CA LEU A 273 -9.56 -24.45 33.80
C LEU A 273 -9.73 -25.25 32.51
N GLU A 274 -9.23 -24.66 31.43
CA GLU A 274 -9.46 -25.13 30.07
C GLU A 274 -8.19 -25.01 29.24
N THR A 275 -7.98 -26.03 28.42
CA THR A 275 -7.04 -26.00 27.29
C THR A 275 -7.80 -26.10 25.97
N GLN A 276 -7.20 -25.61 24.88
CA GLN A 276 -7.72 -25.79 23.54
C GLN A 276 -6.63 -26.32 22.61
N GLN A 277 -6.98 -27.33 21.81
CA GLN A 277 -6.13 -27.87 20.75
C GLN A 277 -6.79 -27.65 19.40
N THR A 278 -5.95 -27.47 18.38
CA THR A 278 -6.36 -27.45 16.98
C THR A 278 -5.71 -28.62 16.27
N PHE A 279 -6.51 -29.42 15.56
CA PHE A 279 -6.02 -30.47 14.67
C PHE A 279 -6.61 -30.29 13.26
N SER A 280 -6.03 -30.97 12.27
CA SER A 280 -6.42 -30.83 10.86
C SER A 280 -7.06 -32.11 10.33
N ILE A 281 -8.15 -31.97 9.58
CA ILE A 281 -8.75 -33.05 8.80
C ILE A 281 -8.57 -32.75 7.31
N ARG A 282 -7.84 -33.61 6.62
CA ARG A 282 -7.78 -33.61 5.15
C ARG A 282 -8.85 -34.52 4.60
N VAL A 283 -9.76 -33.98 3.80
CA VAL A 283 -10.76 -34.76 3.08
C VAL A 283 -10.21 -35.06 1.69
N ALA A 284 -10.08 -36.35 1.34
CA ALA A 284 -9.63 -36.73 0.00
C ALA A 284 -10.57 -36.17 -1.10
N PRO A 285 -10.03 -35.76 -2.27
CA PRO A 285 -10.88 -35.50 -3.45
C PRO A 285 -11.53 -36.80 -3.94
N TYR A 286 -12.53 -36.69 -4.82
CA TYR A 286 -13.08 -37.86 -5.50
C TYR A 286 -12.12 -38.41 -6.57
N ASP A 287 -11.99 -39.74 -6.66
CA ASP A 287 -11.19 -40.43 -7.70
C ASP A 287 -11.70 -40.19 -9.14
N ASP A 288 -12.92 -39.66 -9.29
CA ASP A 288 -13.51 -39.23 -10.57
C ASP A 288 -13.41 -37.70 -10.71
N PRO A 289 -12.58 -37.17 -11.63
CA PRO A 289 -12.42 -35.73 -11.84
C PRO A 289 -13.72 -35.00 -12.19
N ILE A 290 -14.68 -35.66 -12.86
CA ILE A 290 -15.98 -35.06 -13.18
C ILE A 290 -16.82 -34.93 -11.90
N ARG A 291 -16.75 -35.90 -10.99
CA ARG A 291 -17.41 -35.81 -9.69
C ARG A 291 -16.77 -34.75 -8.79
N GLN A 292 -15.44 -34.64 -8.79
CA GLN A 292 -14.73 -33.57 -8.10
C GLN A 292 -15.12 -32.19 -8.65
N LEU A 293 -15.17 -32.02 -9.98
CA LEU A 293 -15.66 -30.80 -10.61
C LEU A 293 -17.09 -30.44 -10.17
N MET A 294 -18.00 -31.43 -10.15
CA MET A 294 -19.38 -31.22 -9.67
C MET A 294 -19.46 -30.80 -8.19
N ALA A 295 -18.56 -31.31 -7.35
CA ALA A 295 -18.42 -30.91 -5.95
C ALA A 295 -17.89 -29.46 -5.82
N ASP A 296 -16.87 -29.10 -6.62
CA ASP A 296 -16.27 -27.77 -6.60
C ASP A 296 -17.24 -26.67 -7.09
N PHE A 297 -18.17 -26.98 -8.01
CA PHE A 297 -19.30 -26.09 -8.31
C PHE A 297 -20.27 -25.95 -7.12
N ARG A 298 -20.56 -27.04 -6.40
CA ARG A 298 -21.48 -27.01 -5.24
C ARG A 298 -20.94 -26.19 -4.07
N LYS A 299 -19.61 -26.17 -3.86
CA LYS A 299 -18.94 -25.25 -2.92
C LYS A 299 -19.31 -23.77 -3.14
N ARG A 300 -19.60 -23.37 -4.38
CA ARG A 300 -20.02 -22.01 -4.75
C ARG A 300 -21.53 -21.81 -4.88
N ASN A 301 -22.34 -22.73 -4.32
CA ASN A 301 -23.79 -22.79 -4.49
C ASN A 301 -24.26 -22.92 -5.96
N LEU A 302 -23.37 -23.36 -6.87
CA LEU A 302 -23.68 -23.60 -8.27
C LEU A 302 -24.02 -25.08 -8.49
N ARG A 303 -25.09 -25.35 -9.26
CA ARG A 303 -25.54 -26.72 -9.50
C ARG A 303 -25.21 -27.18 -10.91
N LEU A 304 -24.10 -27.91 -11.03
CA LEU A 304 -23.76 -28.71 -12.19
C LEU A 304 -24.52 -30.05 -12.17
N VAL A 305 -25.11 -30.45 -13.30
CA VAL A 305 -25.84 -31.72 -13.50
C VAL A 305 -25.44 -32.40 -14.82
N PRO A 306 -25.68 -33.70 -15.02
CA PRO A 306 -25.56 -34.34 -16.33
C PRO A 306 -26.50 -33.70 -17.35
N GLY A 307 -25.96 -33.30 -18.51
CA GLY A 307 -26.68 -32.63 -19.59
C GLY A 307 -26.93 -33.54 -20.79
N THR A 308 -27.80 -33.10 -21.71
CA THR A 308 -27.94 -33.74 -23.03
C THR A 308 -26.71 -33.48 -23.90
N PRO A 309 -26.19 -34.48 -24.65
CA PRO A 309 -25.11 -34.26 -25.60
C PRO A 309 -25.43 -33.19 -26.65
N SER A 310 -24.42 -32.39 -26.98
CA SER A 310 -24.47 -31.41 -28.07
C SER A 310 -24.59 -32.09 -29.43
N GLU A 311 -25.40 -31.53 -30.35
CA GLU A 311 -25.41 -31.95 -31.76
C GLU A 311 -24.07 -31.67 -32.46
N THR A 312 -23.31 -30.68 -31.96
CA THR A 312 -21.94 -30.37 -32.41
C THR A 312 -20.94 -30.91 -31.39
N GLN A 313 -20.44 -32.13 -31.63
CA GLN A 313 -19.31 -32.69 -30.89
C GLN A 313 -18.02 -31.98 -31.32
N LEU A 314 -17.25 -31.49 -30.36
CA LEU A 314 -15.95 -30.85 -30.62
C LEU A 314 -14.85 -31.91 -30.86
N PRO A 315 -13.83 -31.62 -31.69
CA PRO A 315 -12.85 -32.61 -32.18
C PRO A 315 -11.76 -32.99 -31.16
N PHE A 316 -11.93 -32.65 -29.89
CA PHE A 316 -10.98 -32.95 -28.81
C PHE A 316 -10.86 -34.46 -28.55
N SER A 317 -9.65 -34.90 -28.20
CA SER A 317 -9.28 -36.30 -27.98
C SER A 317 -9.62 -36.83 -26.59
N GLY A 318 -9.83 -35.94 -25.61
CA GLY A 318 -10.23 -36.30 -24.25
C GLY A 318 -11.62 -36.95 -24.15
N LYS A 319 -11.86 -37.68 -23.07
CA LYS A 319 -13.12 -38.38 -22.80
C LYS A 319 -14.25 -37.40 -22.49
N LEU A 320 -15.14 -37.19 -23.46
CA LEU A 320 -16.29 -36.28 -23.36
C LEU A 320 -17.31 -36.73 -22.30
N SER A 321 -17.70 -35.80 -21.44
CA SER A 321 -18.88 -35.80 -20.58
C SER A 321 -19.72 -34.55 -20.87
N SER A 322 -21.04 -34.71 -21.01
CA SER A 322 -21.96 -33.58 -21.24
C SER A 322 -22.62 -33.18 -19.92
N LEU A 323 -22.45 -31.91 -19.53
CA LEU A 323 -22.95 -31.34 -18.28
C LEU A 323 -23.81 -30.11 -18.56
N GLN A 324 -24.58 -29.67 -17.57
CA GLN A 324 -25.42 -28.48 -17.65
C GLN A 324 -25.32 -27.63 -16.38
N LEU A 325 -25.18 -26.30 -16.55
CA LEU A 325 -25.16 -25.30 -15.48
C LEU A 325 -26.35 -24.35 -15.64
N GLY A 326 -27.42 -24.59 -14.89
CA GLY A 326 -28.69 -23.90 -15.09
C GLY A 326 -29.30 -24.25 -16.45
N ALA A 327 -29.27 -23.33 -17.41
CA ALA A 327 -29.61 -23.60 -18.81
C ALA A 327 -28.39 -24.03 -19.66
N ALA A 328 -27.17 -23.63 -19.27
CA ALA A 328 -25.96 -23.69 -20.08
C ALA A 328 -25.49 -25.11 -20.38
N GLY A 329 -25.41 -25.49 -21.66
CA GLY A 329 -24.75 -26.71 -22.11
C GLY A 329 -23.22 -26.61 -22.02
N LEU A 330 -22.58 -27.64 -21.45
CA LEU A 330 -21.13 -27.72 -21.27
C LEU A 330 -20.60 -29.07 -21.79
N GLN A 331 -19.56 -29.02 -22.63
CA GLN A 331 -18.80 -30.21 -23.04
C GLN A 331 -17.50 -30.26 -22.25
N VAL A 332 -17.32 -31.28 -21.41
CA VAL A 332 -16.12 -31.46 -20.57
C VAL A 332 -15.32 -32.66 -21.06
N PHE A 333 -14.06 -32.47 -21.39
CA PHE A 333 -13.15 -33.49 -21.91
C PHE A 333 -12.10 -33.82 -20.84
N ALA A 334 -12.07 -35.07 -20.38
CA ALA A 334 -11.09 -35.54 -19.42
C ALA A 334 -9.91 -36.24 -20.12
N TYR A 335 -8.68 -35.88 -19.77
CA TYR A 335 -7.46 -36.39 -20.38
C TYR A 335 -6.69 -37.31 -19.43
N ASP A 336 -6.04 -38.33 -19.98
CA ASP A 336 -5.22 -39.28 -19.18
C ASP A 336 -3.82 -38.73 -18.86
N SER A 337 -3.38 -37.65 -19.52
CA SER A 337 -2.12 -36.93 -19.22
C SER A 337 -2.13 -35.47 -19.68
N ALA A 338 -1.22 -34.65 -19.14
CA ALA A 338 -1.10 -33.23 -19.50
C ALA A 338 -0.62 -33.03 -20.94
N GLU A 339 0.26 -33.90 -21.44
CA GLU A 339 0.79 -33.84 -22.80
C GLU A 339 -0.30 -34.04 -23.87
N ALA A 340 -1.35 -34.80 -23.56
CA ALA A 340 -2.50 -34.99 -24.44
C ALA A 340 -3.40 -33.73 -24.47
N LEU A 341 -3.62 -33.10 -23.30
CA LEU A 341 -4.35 -31.82 -23.19
C LEU A 341 -3.64 -30.69 -23.96
N GLU A 342 -2.32 -30.53 -23.76
CA GLU A 342 -1.54 -29.49 -24.44
C GLU A 342 -1.40 -29.75 -25.95
N GLN A 343 -1.40 -31.01 -26.41
CA GLN A 343 -1.46 -31.34 -27.84
C GLN A 343 -2.78 -30.89 -28.50
N ASP A 344 -3.91 -31.08 -27.80
CA ASP A 344 -5.23 -30.63 -28.22
C ASP A 344 -5.35 -29.09 -28.19
N LEU A 345 -4.83 -28.44 -27.15
CA LEU A 345 -4.78 -26.98 -27.06
C LEU A 345 -3.91 -26.35 -28.15
N ALA A 346 -2.80 -26.98 -28.52
CA ALA A 346 -1.97 -26.58 -29.65
C ALA A 346 -2.65 -26.71 -31.03
N GLN A 347 -3.85 -27.31 -31.12
CA GLN A 347 -4.69 -27.29 -32.32
C GLN A 347 -5.63 -26.07 -32.39
N VAL A 348 -5.62 -25.21 -31.37
CA VAL A 348 -6.31 -23.91 -31.38
C VAL A 348 -5.35 -22.84 -31.93
N ASP A 349 -5.81 -22.05 -32.89
CA ASP A 349 -5.04 -20.93 -33.43
C ASP A 349 -4.78 -19.87 -32.34
N GLY A 350 -3.55 -19.36 -32.26
CA GLY A 350 -3.14 -18.35 -31.27
C GLY A 350 -3.82 -16.98 -31.42
N LEU A 351 -4.45 -16.71 -32.56
CA LEU A 351 -5.34 -15.56 -32.75
C LEU A 351 -6.81 -15.87 -32.42
N GLY A 352 -7.13 -17.12 -32.05
CA GLY A 352 -8.47 -17.56 -31.68
C GLY A 352 -9.46 -17.62 -32.85
N ASN A 353 -9.03 -17.86 -34.09
CA ASN A 353 -9.97 -17.89 -35.25
C ASN A 353 -10.20 -19.30 -35.80
N GLN A 354 -9.41 -20.30 -35.37
CA GLN A 354 -9.50 -21.67 -35.88
C GLN A 354 -9.41 -22.71 -34.77
N LEU A 355 -10.13 -23.81 -34.96
CA LEU A 355 -10.14 -25.00 -34.13
C LEU A 355 -9.76 -26.20 -35.02
N PHE A 356 -8.63 -26.84 -34.75
CA PHE A 356 -8.09 -27.97 -35.52
C PHE A 356 -7.96 -27.63 -37.02
N GLY A 357 -7.40 -26.46 -37.32
CA GLY A 357 -7.19 -25.95 -38.68
C GLY A 357 -8.47 -25.65 -39.48
N LYS A 358 -9.62 -25.53 -38.80
CA LYS A 358 -10.91 -25.17 -39.40
C LYS A 358 -11.44 -23.87 -38.78
N PRO A 359 -12.08 -22.98 -39.57
CA PRO A 359 -12.74 -21.80 -39.03
C PRO A 359 -13.87 -22.21 -38.08
N TRP A 360 -14.06 -21.47 -36.99
CA TRP A 360 -15.20 -21.66 -36.10
C TRP A 360 -16.45 -21.00 -36.72
N THR A 361 -17.50 -21.79 -36.97
CA THR A 361 -18.68 -21.38 -37.77
C THR A 361 -19.98 -21.30 -36.98
N ALA A 362 -19.96 -21.51 -35.67
CA ALA A 362 -21.09 -21.17 -34.82
C ALA A 362 -21.23 -19.65 -34.69
N LYS A 363 -22.39 -19.15 -34.25
CA LYS A 363 -22.63 -17.71 -34.07
C LYS A 363 -21.93 -17.13 -32.85
N GLU A 364 -21.87 -17.90 -31.78
CA GLU A 364 -21.26 -17.51 -30.51
C GLU A 364 -19.82 -18.03 -30.42
N PRO A 365 -18.91 -17.31 -29.72
CA PRO A 365 -17.54 -17.76 -29.52
C PRO A 365 -17.49 -19.02 -28.63
N LEU A 366 -16.62 -19.95 -29.00
CA LEU A 366 -16.26 -21.10 -28.18
C LEU A 366 -15.24 -20.66 -27.13
N ARG A 367 -15.63 -20.69 -25.86
CA ARG A 367 -14.73 -20.43 -24.73
C ARG A 367 -14.19 -21.76 -24.21
N LEU A 368 -12.87 -21.84 -24.13
CA LEU A 368 -12.13 -22.98 -23.60
C LEU A 368 -11.50 -22.57 -22.26
N MET A 369 -11.79 -23.35 -21.23
CA MET A 369 -11.36 -23.13 -19.84
C MET A 369 -10.88 -24.47 -19.27
N ARG A 370 -9.88 -24.48 -18.39
CA ARG A 370 -9.33 -25.74 -17.85
C ARG A 370 -9.47 -25.85 -16.33
N ARG A 371 -9.31 -27.07 -15.81
CA ARG A 371 -9.06 -27.37 -14.39
C ARG A 371 -8.37 -28.73 -14.34
N ASP A 372 -7.12 -28.76 -13.88
CA ASP A 372 -6.29 -29.97 -13.90
C ASP A 372 -6.24 -30.61 -15.32
N LEU A 373 -6.59 -31.89 -15.46
CA LEU A 373 -6.68 -32.61 -16.74
C LEU A 373 -8.09 -32.55 -17.38
N LEU A 374 -8.89 -31.52 -17.05
CA LEU A 374 -10.19 -31.27 -17.67
C LEU A 374 -10.15 -30.03 -18.56
N LEU A 375 -10.61 -30.17 -19.81
CA LEU A 375 -10.94 -29.06 -20.70
C LEU A 375 -12.46 -28.88 -20.75
N VAL A 376 -12.94 -27.68 -20.42
CA VAL A 376 -14.35 -27.30 -20.47
C VAL A 376 -14.59 -26.37 -21.65
N ALA A 377 -15.50 -26.78 -22.51
CA ALA A 377 -15.96 -26.01 -23.67
C ALA A 377 -17.38 -25.48 -23.46
N TYR A 378 -17.54 -24.17 -23.65
CA TYR A 378 -18.80 -23.44 -23.49
C TYR A 378 -19.06 -22.53 -24.70
N THR A 379 -20.30 -22.50 -25.19
CA THR A 379 -20.66 -21.87 -26.47
C THR A 379 -21.93 -21.00 -26.42
N GLU A 380 -22.47 -20.66 -25.24
CA GLU A 380 -23.65 -19.79 -25.13
C GLU A 380 -23.33 -18.33 -24.79
N ASN A 381 -22.07 -18.03 -24.42
CA ASN A 381 -21.52 -16.68 -24.30
C ASN A 381 -22.30 -15.71 -23.37
N ARG A 382 -23.00 -16.20 -22.35
CA ARG A 382 -23.75 -15.39 -21.37
C ARG A 382 -22.85 -15.01 -20.19
N ASP A 383 -22.65 -13.72 -19.93
CA ASP A 383 -21.74 -13.20 -18.90
C ASP A 383 -21.94 -13.83 -17.51
N ALA A 384 -23.19 -14.01 -17.09
CA ALA A 384 -23.51 -14.64 -15.80
C ALA A 384 -23.05 -16.10 -15.69
N ASP A 385 -23.04 -16.86 -16.79
CA ASP A 385 -22.47 -18.20 -16.81
C ASP A 385 -20.93 -18.13 -16.83
N ILE A 386 -20.35 -17.19 -17.59
CA ILE A 386 -18.90 -17.03 -17.74
C ILE A 386 -18.26 -16.73 -16.38
N GLU A 387 -18.81 -15.80 -15.60
CA GLU A 387 -18.31 -15.50 -14.24
C GLU A 387 -18.55 -16.66 -13.27
N ALA A 388 -19.65 -17.41 -13.42
CA ALA A 388 -19.90 -18.62 -12.63
C ALA A 388 -18.90 -19.75 -12.96
N LEU A 389 -18.50 -19.92 -14.23
CA LEU A 389 -17.49 -20.86 -14.68
C LEU A 389 -16.09 -20.47 -14.20
N LYS A 390 -15.69 -19.19 -14.35
CA LYS A 390 -14.42 -18.63 -13.83
C LYS A 390 -14.27 -18.76 -12.32
N GLY A 391 -15.37 -18.90 -11.59
CA GLY A 391 -15.31 -19.16 -10.15
C GLY A 391 -14.68 -20.52 -9.82
N VAL A 392 -14.82 -21.53 -10.69
CA VAL A 392 -14.45 -22.93 -10.38
C VAL A 392 -13.32 -23.44 -11.26
N LEU A 393 -13.24 -22.94 -12.49
CA LEU A 393 -12.20 -23.26 -13.46
C LEU A 393 -11.04 -22.26 -13.34
N GLU A 394 -9.91 -22.59 -13.95
CA GLU A 394 -8.85 -21.62 -14.22
C GLU A 394 -9.30 -20.56 -15.25
N ASP A 395 -8.46 -19.56 -15.46
CA ASP A 395 -8.66 -18.55 -16.50
C ASP A 395 -8.87 -19.15 -17.90
N THR A 396 -9.47 -18.34 -18.78
CA THR A 396 -9.86 -18.79 -20.12
C THR A 396 -8.62 -19.02 -20.99
N VAL A 397 -8.26 -20.30 -21.22
CA VAL A 397 -7.06 -20.69 -21.97
C VAL A 397 -7.13 -20.33 -23.46
N ALA A 398 -8.34 -20.30 -24.04
CA ALA A 398 -8.56 -19.77 -25.38
C ALA A 398 -10.02 -19.33 -25.60
N ILE A 399 -10.21 -18.38 -26.50
CA ILE A 399 -11.53 -17.99 -27.01
C ILE A 399 -11.47 -18.13 -28.53
N VAL A 400 -12.20 -19.10 -29.09
CA VAL A 400 -12.34 -19.25 -30.54
C VAL A 400 -13.51 -18.40 -31.01
N GLN A 401 -13.20 -17.27 -31.64
CA GLN A 401 -14.16 -16.30 -32.17
C GLN A 401 -14.90 -16.87 -33.39
N PRO A 402 -16.17 -16.47 -33.62
CA PRO A 402 -16.88 -16.83 -34.83
C PRO A 402 -16.17 -16.21 -36.05
N VAL A 403 -15.84 -17.03 -37.04
CA VAL A 403 -15.37 -16.55 -38.34
C VAL A 403 -16.56 -16.03 -39.11
N GLU A 404 -16.80 -14.72 -38.98
CA GLU A 404 -17.70 -13.99 -39.86
C GLU A 404 -17.34 -14.32 -41.30
N THR A 405 -18.28 -14.91 -42.03
CA THR A 405 -18.17 -15.02 -43.49
C THR A 405 -18.57 -13.65 -44.04
N PRO A 406 -17.62 -12.83 -44.53
CA PRO A 406 -17.95 -11.44 -44.82
C PRO A 406 -18.81 -11.38 -46.09
N LEU A 407 -20.07 -11.03 -45.90
CA LEU A 407 -20.70 -10.13 -46.86
C LEU A 407 -19.82 -8.87 -46.94
N PRO A 408 -19.69 -8.24 -48.12
CA PRO A 408 -18.89 -7.02 -48.25
C PRO A 408 -19.59 -5.86 -47.52
N GLU A 409 -19.36 -5.77 -46.22
CA GLU A 409 -19.78 -4.63 -45.42
C GLU A 409 -19.03 -3.40 -45.94
N VAL A 410 -19.79 -2.40 -46.40
CA VAL A 410 -19.23 -1.09 -46.72
C VAL A 410 -18.95 -0.41 -45.39
N LYS A 411 -17.79 -0.75 -44.81
CA LYS A 411 -17.31 -0.22 -43.53
C LYS A 411 -17.18 1.30 -43.67
N GLU A 412 -18.20 2.02 -43.22
CA GLU A 412 -18.26 3.46 -43.43
C GLU A 412 -17.12 4.15 -42.67
N THR A 413 -16.28 4.88 -43.41
CA THR A 413 -15.22 5.74 -42.87
C THR A 413 -15.77 6.56 -41.69
N PRO A 414 -15.26 6.39 -40.45
CA PRO A 414 -15.82 7.07 -39.28
C PRO A 414 -15.84 8.59 -39.48
N VAL A 415 -16.86 9.29 -38.97
CA VAL A 415 -17.13 10.67 -39.41
C VAL A 415 -15.97 11.62 -39.11
N LEU A 416 -15.31 11.47 -37.95
CA LEU A 416 -14.10 12.23 -37.61
C LEU A 416 -12.91 11.89 -38.52
N VAL A 417 -12.76 10.64 -38.95
CA VAL A 417 -11.76 10.25 -39.96
C VAL A 417 -12.08 10.94 -41.29
N ARG A 418 -13.33 10.85 -41.75
CA ARG A 418 -13.81 11.48 -43.00
C ARG A 418 -13.61 13.00 -43.01
N ALA A 419 -13.75 13.65 -41.86
CA ALA A 419 -13.54 15.09 -41.69
C ALA A 419 -12.05 15.50 -41.63
N LEU A 420 -11.19 14.69 -40.99
CA LEU A 420 -9.77 15.01 -40.77
C LEU A 420 -8.83 14.45 -41.84
N GLN A 421 -9.24 13.43 -42.60
CA GLN A 421 -8.48 12.83 -43.69
C GLN A 421 -8.03 13.85 -44.76
N PRO A 422 -8.89 14.74 -45.29
CA PRO A 422 -8.44 15.75 -46.24
C PRO A 422 -7.39 16.71 -45.66
N LEU A 423 -7.46 17.01 -44.36
CA LEU A 423 -6.46 17.83 -43.66
C LEU A 423 -5.13 17.07 -43.49
N TYR A 424 -5.13 15.74 -43.43
CA TYR A 424 -3.91 14.93 -43.42
C TYR A 424 -3.30 14.82 -44.83
N GLU A 425 -4.10 14.46 -45.85
CA GLU A 425 -3.65 14.23 -47.23
C GLU A 425 -3.06 15.49 -47.90
N GLU A 426 -3.66 16.66 -47.65
CA GLU A 426 -3.20 18.00 -48.09
C GLU A 426 -1.81 18.39 -47.53
N ARG A 427 -1.26 17.57 -46.61
CA ARG A 427 -0.08 17.86 -45.81
C ARG A 427 0.97 16.75 -45.85
N ALA A 428 0.55 15.48 -45.96
CA ALA A 428 1.44 14.34 -46.24
C ALA A 428 2.20 14.52 -47.58
N THR A 429 1.61 15.27 -48.53
CA THR A 429 2.12 15.49 -49.88
C THR A 429 3.03 16.72 -50.06
N ARG A 430 3.27 17.53 -49.00
CA ARG A 430 4.08 18.76 -49.11
C ARG A 430 5.53 18.61 -48.61
N PRO A 431 6.56 18.75 -49.46
CA PRO A 431 7.95 18.71 -49.02
C PRO A 431 8.42 20.02 -48.35
N GLY A 432 9.27 19.89 -47.32
CA GLY A 432 10.24 20.92 -46.93
C GLY A 432 9.92 21.87 -45.76
N LYS A 433 8.76 21.77 -45.10
CA LYS A 433 8.42 22.52 -43.87
C LYS A 433 7.58 21.67 -42.91
N PRO A 434 7.54 21.98 -41.59
CA PRO A 434 6.83 21.15 -40.61
C PRO A 434 5.35 20.92 -40.97
N ARG A 435 4.89 19.70 -40.64
CA ARG A 435 3.60 19.13 -41.04
C ARG A 435 2.45 19.84 -40.34
N LYS A 436 1.71 20.72 -41.04
CA LYS A 436 0.75 21.64 -40.40
C LYS A 436 -0.37 20.98 -39.57
N LEU A 437 -0.65 19.67 -39.71
CA LEU A 437 -1.61 18.98 -38.84
C LEU A 437 -1.06 18.84 -37.40
N PHE A 438 0.26 18.82 -37.22
CA PHE A 438 0.93 18.76 -35.92
C PHE A 438 1.47 20.14 -35.53
N SER A 439 0.70 21.19 -35.83
CA SER A 439 0.93 22.56 -35.38
C SER A 439 -0.37 23.17 -34.85
N THR A 440 -0.28 23.91 -33.75
CA THR A 440 -1.40 24.53 -33.02
C THR A 440 -2.27 25.45 -33.87
N ASP A 441 -1.71 26.10 -34.91
CA ASP A 441 -2.45 26.85 -35.93
C ASP A 441 -3.60 26.08 -36.60
N SER A 442 -3.57 24.74 -36.57
CA SER A 442 -4.65 23.90 -37.13
C SER A 442 -5.60 23.30 -36.10
N TYR A 443 -5.36 23.53 -34.80
CA TYR A 443 -6.21 23.03 -33.72
C TYR A 443 -7.66 23.49 -33.88
N ALA A 444 -7.91 24.73 -34.31
CA ALA A 444 -9.26 25.23 -34.58
C ALA A 444 -10.03 24.35 -35.59
N ALA A 445 -9.37 23.85 -36.64
CA ALA A 445 -10.01 22.97 -37.61
C ALA A 445 -10.31 21.56 -37.03
N VAL A 446 -9.41 21.04 -36.18
CA VAL A 446 -9.60 19.75 -35.50
C VAL A 446 -10.70 19.86 -34.43
N ARG A 447 -10.64 20.89 -33.58
CA ARG A 447 -11.64 21.18 -32.54
C ARG A 447 -13.02 21.37 -33.15
N LYS A 448 -13.14 22.11 -34.27
CA LYS A 448 -14.40 22.23 -35.00
C LYS A 448 -14.92 20.88 -35.49
N ALA A 449 -14.09 20.03 -36.10
CA ALA A 449 -14.53 18.71 -36.57
C ALA A 449 -15.07 17.82 -35.44
N PHE A 450 -14.46 17.89 -34.25
CA PHE A 450 -14.97 17.22 -33.05
C PHE A 450 -16.27 17.85 -32.52
N ALA A 451 -16.37 19.18 -32.50
CA ALA A 451 -17.57 19.89 -32.05
C ALA A 451 -18.78 19.69 -32.99
N ASP A 452 -18.55 19.64 -34.30
CA ASP A 452 -19.58 19.35 -35.32
C ASP A 452 -20.13 17.92 -35.15
N GLU A 453 -19.26 16.94 -34.90
CA GLU A 453 -19.69 15.56 -34.67
C GLU A 453 -20.34 15.38 -33.28
N PHE A 454 -19.86 16.06 -32.23
CA PHE A 454 -20.55 16.12 -30.93
C PHE A 454 -21.96 16.68 -31.07
N GLU A 455 -22.13 17.80 -31.78
CA GLU A 455 -23.44 18.43 -32.01
C GLU A 455 -24.40 17.53 -32.78
N LYS A 456 -23.86 16.74 -33.73
CA LYS A 456 -24.62 15.76 -34.50
C LYS A 456 -24.97 14.50 -33.70
N GLN A 457 -24.07 14.00 -32.85
CA GLN A 457 -24.32 12.82 -32.00
C GLN A 457 -25.29 13.14 -30.86
N HIS A 458 -25.21 14.34 -30.29
CA HIS A 458 -25.95 14.77 -29.11
C HIS A 458 -27.09 15.77 -29.41
N ASP A 459 -27.57 15.87 -30.67
CA ASP A 459 -28.66 16.77 -31.07
C ASP A 459 -29.90 16.68 -30.15
N ILE A 460 -30.26 15.45 -29.76
CA ILE A 460 -31.37 15.18 -28.83
C ILE A 460 -31.05 15.67 -27.41
N ASP A 461 -29.84 15.41 -26.92
CA ASP A 461 -29.40 15.81 -25.57
C ASP A 461 -29.27 17.33 -25.45
N ILE A 462 -28.75 18.00 -26.49
CA ILE A 462 -28.65 19.46 -26.58
C ILE A 462 -30.05 20.08 -26.55
N LYS A 463 -31.03 19.53 -27.28
CA LYS A 463 -32.43 19.96 -27.21
C LYS A 463 -33.06 19.71 -25.83
N ALA A 464 -32.77 18.58 -25.20
CA ALA A 464 -33.25 18.25 -23.84
C ALA A 464 -32.57 19.07 -22.72
N ALA A 465 -31.35 19.57 -22.95
CA ALA A 465 -30.64 20.44 -22.03
C ALA A 465 -31.13 21.88 -22.07
N LEU A 466 -31.32 22.41 -23.29
CA LEU A 466 -31.64 23.82 -23.54
C LEU A 466 -33.15 24.10 -23.57
N GLY A 467 -33.98 23.11 -23.92
CA GLY A 467 -35.44 23.23 -23.93
C GLY A 467 -35.93 24.38 -24.81
N THR A 468 -36.69 25.31 -24.22
CA THR A 468 -37.22 26.50 -24.91
C THR A 468 -36.14 27.49 -25.36
N ASP A 469 -34.93 27.43 -24.79
CA ASP A 469 -33.85 28.36 -25.12
C ASP A 469 -33.04 27.89 -26.34
N TYR A 470 -33.27 26.68 -26.87
CA TYR A 470 -32.43 26.04 -27.88
C TYR A 470 -32.09 26.95 -29.06
N ASP A 471 -33.08 27.55 -29.72
CA ASP A 471 -32.86 28.42 -30.89
C ASP A 471 -32.06 29.67 -30.53
N ALA A 472 -32.37 30.30 -29.39
CA ALA A 472 -31.68 31.51 -28.93
C ALA A 472 -30.24 31.23 -28.48
N VAL A 473 -29.96 30.03 -27.95
CA VAL A 473 -28.62 29.58 -27.58
C VAL A 473 -27.80 29.23 -28.84
N GLN A 474 -28.41 28.61 -29.85
CA GLN A 474 -27.75 28.35 -31.13
C GLN A 474 -27.45 29.66 -31.89
N GLU A 475 -28.38 30.63 -31.92
CA GLU A 475 -28.10 31.97 -32.44
C GLU A 475 -26.96 32.65 -31.67
N TRP A 476 -26.97 32.58 -30.33
CA TRP A 476 -25.91 33.15 -29.49
C TRP A 476 -24.54 32.50 -29.72
N PHE A 477 -24.48 31.18 -29.88
CA PHE A 477 -23.25 30.46 -30.22
C PHE A 477 -22.77 30.70 -31.65
N SER A 478 -23.66 31.01 -32.61
CA SER A 478 -23.29 31.24 -34.02
C SER A 478 -22.28 32.39 -34.20
N THR A 479 -22.24 33.32 -33.24
CA THR A 479 -21.29 34.45 -33.17
C THR A 479 -20.16 34.24 -32.15
N ARG A 480 -20.08 33.04 -31.54
CA ARG A 480 -19.15 32.66 -30.45
C ARG A 480 -18.61 31.24 -30.67
N THR A 481 -18.23 30.93 -31.90
CA THR A 481 -17.86 29.57 -32.34
C THR A 481 -16.75 28.96 -31.48
N ASP A 482 -15.70 29.73 -31.16
CA ASP A 482 -14.62 29.27 -30.27
C ASP A 482 -15.14 28.75 -28.93
N LEU A 483 -16.09 29.44 -28.31
CA LEU A 483 -16.63 29.06 -27.00
C LEU A 483 -17.59 27.86 -27.11
N LYS A 484 -18.36 27.73 -28.22
CA LYS A 484 -19.17 26.52 -28.46
C LYS A 484 -18.28 25.30 -28.66
N GLU A 485 -17.29 25.41 -29.55
CA GLU A 485 -16.37 24.34 -29.87
C GLU A 485 -15.56 23.89 -28.65
N GLU A 486 -15.09 24.84 -27.83
CA GLU A 486 -14.35 24.53 -26.61
C GLU A 486 -15.23 23.87 -25.54
N LEU A 487 -16.50 24.29 -25.39
CA LEU A 487 -17.45 23.63 -24.48
C LEU A 487 -17.74 22.19 -24.93
N TYR A 488 -18.12 22.01 -26.20
CA TYR A 488 -18.46 20.68 -26.75
C TYR A 488 -17.24 19.74 -26.77
N THR A 489 -16.02 20.26 -26.87
CA THR A 489 -14.78 19.46 -26.81
C THR A 489 -14.11 19.45 -25.44
N ALA A 490 -14.71 20.04 -24.42
CA ALA A 490 -14.38 19.81 -23.01
C ALA A 490 -15.19 18.64 -22.43
N ILE A 491 -16.46 18.52 -22.80
CA ILE A 491 -17.37 17.44 -22.37
C ILE A 491 -16.89 16.09 -22.93
N ASP A 492 -16.59 15.11 -22.07
CA ASP A 492 -16.39 13.71 -22.45
C ASP A 492 -17.71 12.95 -22.33
N SER A 493 -18.45 12.77 -23.44
CA SER A 493 -19.77 12.13 -23.41
C SER A 493 -19.79 10.64 -23.04
N LYS A 494 -18.62 10.00 -22.82
CA LYS A 494 -18.54 8.66 -22.21
C LYS A 494 -18.57 8.70 -20.69
N LEU A 495 -18.42 9.89 -20.10
CA LEU A 495 -18.34 10.12 -18.67
C LEU A 495 -19.35 11.19 -18.26
N ASP A 496 -19.18 12.42 -18.73
CA ASP A 496 -19.93 13.60 -18.37
C ASP A 496 -21.41 13.50 -18.79
N ASN A 497 -22.30 13.97 -17.91
CA ASN A 497 -23.71 14.11 -18.19
C ASN A 497 -23.92 15.30 -19.14
N VAL A 498 -23.88 15.04 -20.46
CA VAL A 498 -24.07 16.02 -21.55
C VAL A 498 -25.25 16.96 -21.27
N VAL A 499 -26.40 16.40 -20.85
CA VAL A 499 -27.62 17.17 -20.56
C VAL A 499 -27.45 18.07 -19.33
N GLY A 500 -26.73 17.61 -18.30
CA GLY A 500 -26.39 18.39 -17.11
C GLY A 500 -25.42 19.53 -17.40
N ALA A 501 -24.30 19.22 -18.09
CA ALA A 501 -23.25 20.18 -18.42
C ALA A 501 -23.78 21.36 -19.26
N LEU A 502 -24.55 21.06 -20.30
CA LEU A 502 -25.13 22.07 -21.20
C LEU A 502 -26.25 22.87 -20.54
N ARG A 503 -27.07 22.25 -19.69
CA ARG A 503 -28.09 22.97 -18.90
C ARG A 503 -27.45 23.96 -17.94
N LEU A 504 -26.43 23.53 -17.20
CA LEU A 504 -25.69 24.39 -16.27
C LEU A 504 -24.96 25.51 -17.02
N PHE A 505 -24.38 25.24 -18.20
CA PHE A 505 -23.82 26.30 -19.04
C PHE A 505 -24.86 27.34 -19.45
N ASN A 506 -26.07 26.91 -19.82
CA ASN A 506 -27.16 27.81 -20.17
C ASN A 506 -27.67 28.62 -18.96
N GLU A 507 -27.70 28.02 -17.78
CA GLU A 507 -28.04 28.72 -16.52
C GLU A 507 -27.01 29.82 -16.21
N LEU A 508 -25.71 29.51 -16.31
CA LEU A 508 -24.62 30.50 -16.18
C LEU A 508 -24.72 31.62 -17.23
N ARG A 509 -24.97 31.27 -18.50
CA ARG A 509 -25.16 32.24 -19.61
C ARG A 509 -26.33 33.19 -19.33
N THR A 510 -27.41 32.67 -18.76
CA THR A 510 -28.65 33.41 -18.50
C THR A 510 -28.54 34.31 -17.27
N ALA A 511 -27.86 33.83 -16.21
CA ALA A 511 -27.60 34.62 -15.00
C ALA A 511 -26.51 35.69 -15.20
N TYR A 512 -25.48 35.41 -16.01
CA TYR A 512 -24.30 36.28 -16.18
C TYR A 512 -23.99 36.63 -17.65
N PRO A 513 -24.95 37.19 -18.42
CA PRO A 513 -24.84 37.35 -19.87
C PRO A 513 -23.76 38.37 -20.31
N LYS A 514 -23.21 39.18 -19.41
CA LYS A 514 -22.09 40.11 -19.71
C LYS A 514 -20.72 39.52 -19.35
N GLN A 515 -20.70 38.38 -18.65
CA GLN A 515 -19.49 37.81 -18.05
C GLN A 515 -19.18 36.42 -18.61
N ILE A 516 -20.20 35.65 -19.03
CA ILE A 516 -20.06 34.29 -19.56
C ILE A 516 -19.01 34.16 -20.68
N GLU A 517 -18.89 35.14 -21.58
CA GLU A 517 -17.85 35.16 -22.62
C GLU A 517 -16.45 35.37 -22.04
N ARG A 518 -16.31 36.36 -21.14
CA ARG A 518 -15.03 36.70 -20.49
C ARG A 518 -14.53 35.56 -19.61
N TYR A 519 -15.42 34.83 -18.95
CA TYR A 519 -15.11 33.73 -18.03
C TYR A 519 -15.41 32.36 -18.65
N GLY A 520 -15.27 32.21 -19.97
CA GLY A 520 -15.59 30.97 -20.69
C GLY A 520 -14.92 29.72 -20.12
N SER A 521 -13.64 29.80 -19.74
CA SER A 521 -12.92 28.67 -19.12
C SER A 521 -13.44 28.33 -17.71
N LEU A 522 -13.90 29.31 -16.93
CA LEU A 522 -14.54 29.06 -15.63
C LEU A 522 -15.93 28.43 -15.81
N ALA A 523 -16.69 28.89 -16.80
CA ALA A 523 -18.01 28.34 -17.13
C ALA A 523 -17.89 26.87 -17.60
N ILE A 524 -16.94 26.57 -18.49
CA ILE A 524 -16.62 25.21 -18.92
C ILE A 524 -16.20 24.35 -17.72
N ALA A 525 -15.25 24.82 -16.90
CA ALA A 525 -14.78 24.07 -15.73
C ALA A 525 -15.89 23.77 -14.71
N ILE A 526 -16.90 24.64 -14.59
CA ILE A 526 -18.07 24.37 -13.74
C ILE A 526 -19.03 23.40 -14.43
N SER A 527 -19.27 23.57 -15.73
CA SER A 527 -20.13 22.68 -16.52
C SER A 527 -19.66 21.22 -16.56
N VAL A 528 -18.35 20.93 -16.57
CA VAL A 528 -17.81 19.55 -16.60
C VAL A 528 -17.48 18.96 -15.22
N VAL A 529 -17.85 19.65 -14.14
CA VAL A 529 -17.61 19.23 -12.74
C VAL A 529 -18.91 19.11 -11.94
N TRP A 530 -19.93 19.89 -12.32
CA TRP A 530 -21.22 19.99 -11.64
C TRP A 530 -22.41 19.55 -12.54
N ASP A 531 -22.12 18.91 -13.68
CA ASP A 531 -23.10 18.17 -14.49
C ASP A 531 -23.70 16.97 -13.72
N ASN A 532 -22.93 16.43 -12.78
CA ASN A 532 -23.30 15.39 -11.84
C ASN A 532 -22.44 15.54 -10.56
N GLU A 533 -22.75 14.79 -9.49
CA GLU A 533 -22.11 15.03 -8.18
C GLU A 533 -20.73 14.35 -7.99
N ARG A 534 -20.29 13.46 -8.89
CA ARG A 534 -19.05 12.65 -8.69
C ARG A 534 -17.76 13.46 -8.56
N GLY A 535 -17.71 14.62 -9.22
CA GLY A 535 -16.51 15.45 -9.35
C GLY A 535 -16.35 16.42 -8.19
N VAL A 536 -17.46 16.70 -7.49
CA VAL A 536 -17.54 17.66 -6.39
C VAL A 536 -16.90 17.06 -5.15
N TYR A 537 -15.98 17.80 -4.52
CA TYR A 537 -15.27 17.35 -3.33
C TYR A 537 -16.17 17.32 -2.09
N GLU A 538 -16.71 16.13 -1.79
CA GLU A 538 -17.58 15.85 -0.65
C GLU A 538 -16.83 15.69 0.67
N TYR A 539 -16.53 16.81 1.34
CA TYR A 539 -15.87 16.82 2.65
C TYR A 539 -16.74 16.33 3.82
N GLY A 540 -18.02 15.97 3.59
CA GLY A 540 -18.93 15.50 4.64
C GLY A 540 -18.54 14.18 5.32
N HIS A 541 -17.58 13.42 4.77
CA HIS A 541 -16.98 12.28 5.45
C HIS A 541 -16.07 12.70 6.62
N HIS A 542 -15.41 13.86 6.53
CA HIS A 542 -14.61 14.43 7.63
C HIS A 542 -15.49 14.91 8.78
N ALA A 543 -16.65 15.51 8.47
CA ALA A 543 -17.65 15.89 9.48
C ALA A 543 -18.14 14.66 10.26
N ARG A 544 -18.54 13.58 9.56
CA ARG A 544 -18.91 12.30 10.18
C ARG A 544 -17.79 11.72 11.05
N ARG A 545 -16.54 11.72 10.57
CA ARG A 545 -15.37 11.22 11.32
C ARG A 545 -15.07 12.03 12.59
N THR A 546 -15.43 13.31 12.62
CA THR A 546 -15.15 14.21 13.75
C THR A 546 -16.33 14.36 14.72
N HIS A 547 -17.46 13.68 14.46
CA HIS A 547 -18.75 13.87 15.15
C HIS A 547 -19.26 15.32 15.06
N SER A 548 -19.04 15.95 13.90
CA SER A 548 -19.46 17.31 13.58
C SER A 548 -20.74 17.33 12.73
N SER A 549 -21.54 18.37 12.87
CA SER A 549 -22.60 18.71 11.90
C SER A 549 -22.01 19.33 10.64
N MET A 550 -22.71 19.19 9.51
CA MET A 550 -22.36 19.91 8.27
C MET A 550 -22.92 21.34 8.29
N PRO A 551 -22.23 22.31 7.66
CA PRO A 551 -22.83 23.62 7.35
C PRO A 551 -24.09 23.48 6.48
N THR A 552 -25.07 24.37 6.66
CA THR A 552 -26.32 24.35 5.87
C THR A 552 -26.17 24.98 4.49
N ASP A 553 -25.40 26.06 4.38
CA ASP A 553 -25.37 26.94 3.20
C ASP A 553 -24.33 26.48 2.17
N LEU A 554 -24.37 25.18 1.83
CA LEU A 554 -23.44 24.53 0.91
C LEU A 554 -23.56 25.09 -0.51
N MET A 555 -22.44 25.58 -1.07
CA MET A 555 -22.44 26.19 -2.40
C MET A 555 -22.65 25.17 -3.53
N ASN A 556 -23.41 25.57 -4.56
CA ASN A 556 -23.57 24.85 -5.83
C ASN A 556 -22.64 25.41 -6.95
N GLY A 557 -22.74 24.87 -8.16
CA GLY A 557 -21.95 25.29 -9.33
C GLY A 557 -22.19 26.76 -9.74
N VAL A 558 -23.44 27.22 -9.78
CA VAL A 558 -23.80 28.61 -10.15
C VAL A 558 -23.27 29.62 -9.14
N GLN A 559 -23.37 29.30 -7.85
CA GLN A 559 -22.80 30.11 -6.77
C GLN A 559 -21.26 30.11 -6.82
N ASN A 560 -20.63 29.00 -7.23
CA ASN A 560 -19.18 28.93 -7.46
C ASN A 560 -18.74 29.89 -8.58
N PHE A 561 -19.50 29.98 -9.68
CA PHE A 561 -19.23 30.97 -10.74
C PHE A 561 -19.39 32.40 -10.23
N ALA A 562 -20.49 32.69 -9.54
CA ALA A 562 -20.80 34.00 -8.96
C ALA A 562 -19.66 34.53 -8.09
N TYR A 563 -19.19 33.72 -7.13
CA TYR A 563 -18.14 34.06 -6.18
C TYR A 563 -16.85 34.57 -6.86
N PHE A 564 -16.42 33.92 -7.95
CA PHE A 564 -15.21 34.34 -8.66
C PHE A 564 -15.43 35.59 -9.52
N VAL A 565 -16.59 35.71 -10.17
CA VAL A 565 -16.93 36.88 -11.01
C VAL A 565 -17.12 38.15 -10.17
N GLU A 566 -17.72 38.04 -8.99
CA GLU A 566 -17.93 39.15 -8.06
C GLU A 566 -16.63 39.60 -7.38
N LEU A 567 -15.69 38.68 -7.14
CA LEU A 567 -14.43 38.95 -6.45
C LEU A 567 -13.22 39.14 -7.37
N GLU A 568 -13.38 39.23 -8.70
CA GLU A 568 -12.29 39.36 -9.68
C GLU A 568 -11.23 40.40 -9.29
N ASN A 569 -11.65 41.55 -8.75
CA ASN A 569 -10.78 42.64 -8.29
C ASN A 569 -9.73 42.20 -7.24
N VAL A 570 -9.95 41.08 -6.56
CA VAL A 570 -9.04 40.44 -5.60
C VAL A 570 -8.67 39.00 -5.98
N MET A 571 -9.10 38.49 -7.13
CA MET A 571 -8.70 37.19 -7.69
C MET A 571 -7.54 37.30 -8.68
N GLU A 572 -7.05 38.50 -8.99
CA GLU A 572 -5.81 38.72 -9.75
C GLU A 572 -5.80 38.06 -11.16
N GLY A 573 -6.97 37.90 -11.79
CA GLY A 573 -7.13 37.21 -13.06
C GLY A 573 -6.99 35.68 -12.99
N ARG A 574 -6.91 35.08 -11.79
CA ARG A 574 -6.81 33.62 -11.60
C ARG A 574 -8.06 32.88 -12.11
N ALA A 575 -9.25 33.48 -12.02
CA ALA A 575 -10.48 32.93 -12.59
C ALA A 575 -10.64 33.19 -14.10
N LEU A 576 -9.74 33.98 -14.69
CA LEU A 576 -9.89 34.59 -16.01
C LEU A 576 -8.85 34.10 -17.05
N TYR A 577 -7.62 33.85 -16.61
CA TYR A 577 -6.48 33.51 -17.48
C TYR A 577 -5.95 32.09 -17.27
N VAL A 578 -6.51 31.35 -16.32
CA VAL A 578 -6.12 29.97 -16.01
C VAL A 578 -6.98 29.02 -16.87
N PRO A 579 -6.40 28.02 -17.57
CA PRO A 579 -7.15 27.08 -18.39
C PRO A 579 -8.20 26.29 -17.60
N TRP A 580 -9.24 25.80 -18.28
CA TRP A 580 -10.37 25.14 -17.62
C TRP A 580 -9.93 23.85 -16.89
N GLU A 581 -8.93 23.14 -17.42
CA GLU A 581 -8.32 21.93 -16.86
C GLU A 581 -7.58 22.18 -15.53
N PHE A 582 -7.18 23.42 -15.26
CA PHE A 582 -6.70 23.84 -13.93
C PHE A 582 -7.88 24.24 -13.03
N LEU A 583 -8.87 24.96 -13.59
CA LEU A 583 -10.02 25.47 -12.85
C LEU A 583 -10.95 24.36 -12.31
N ILE A 584 -10.98 23.16 -12.91
CA ILE A 584 -11.73 22.03 -12.33
C ILE A 584 -11.25 21.69 -10.90
N HIS A 585 -9.95 21.83 -10.61
CA HIS A 585 -9.37 21.67 -9.26
C HIS A 585 -9.58 22.89 -8.35
N THR A 586 -10.22 23.95 -8.85
CA THR A 586 -10.58 25.16 -8.10
C THR A 586 -12.07 25.18 -7.76
N VAL A 587 -12.94 24.81 -8.71
CA VAL A 587 -14.41 24.96 -8.58
C VAL A 587 -15.12 23.76 -7.96
N ASN A 588 -14.46 22.61 -7.81
CA ASN A 588 -15.11 21.37 -7.38
C ASN A 588 -15.34 21.27 -5.86
N HIS A 589 -16.00 22.22 -5.23
CA HIS A 589 -16.27 22.15 -3.78
C HIS A 589 -17.51 22.93 -3.32
N ARG A 590 -18.15 22.43 -2.25
CA ARG A 590 -19.33 23.02 -1.62
C ARG A 590 -19.03 23.92 -0.40
N THR A 591 -17.85 24.54 -0.28
CA THR A 591 -17.56 25.42 0.87
C THR A 591 -18.51 26.62 0.86
N PRO A 592 -19.32 26.86 1.91
CA PRO A 592 -20.22 28.01 2.02
C PRO A 592 -19.54 29.37 1.74
N GLY A 593 -20.26 30.28 1.08
CA GLY A 593 -19.70 31.57 0.65
C GLY A 593 -19.12 32.41 1.79
N GLN A 594 -19.71 32.34 2.99
CA GLN A 594 -19.20 33.01 4.18
C GLN A 594 -17.84 32.46 4.63
N GLU A 595 -17.63 31.15 4.59
CA GLU A 595 -16.33 30.52 4.89
C GLU A 595 -15.26 30.90 3.84
N ARG A 596 -15.64 31.04 2.57
CA ARG A 596 -14.73 31.45 1.50
C ARG A 596 -14.30 32.92 1.66
N LEU A 597 -15.24 33.80 2.00
CA LEU A 597 -14.97 35.20 2.33
C LEU A 597 -14.08 35.31 3.59
N TRP A 598 -14.31 34.48 4.61
CA TRP A 598 -13.43 34.38 5.77
C TRP A 598 -12.01 33.93 5.39
N ALA A 599 -11.87 32.93 4.51
CA ALA A 599 -10.57 32.48 4.02
C ALA A 599 -9.85 33.60 3.22
N MET A 600 -10.58 34.36 2.39
CA MET A 600 -10.05 35.54 1.70
C MET A 600 -9.60 36.65 2.66
N GLN A 601 -10.33 36.89 3.76
CA GLN A 601 -9.95 37.88 4.77
C GLN A 601 -8.67 37.47 5.54
N ASN A 602 -8.50 36.18 5.85
CA ASN A 602 -7.37 35.69 6.63
C ASN A 602 -6.11 35.41 5.79
N TYR A 603 -6.27 34.94 4.53
CA TYR A 603 -5.16 34.48 3.69
C TYR A 603 -5.00 35.23 2.37
N GLY A 604 -5.90 36.15 2.01
CA GLY A 604 -5.83 36.92 0.76
C GLY A 604 -4.58 37.78 0.60
N ASN A 605 -3.97 38.23 1.71
CA ASN A 605 -2.70 38.96 1.70
C ASN A 605 -1.46 38.04 1.71
N SER A 606 -1.65 36.71 1.62
CA SER A 606 -0.59 35.70 1.71
C SER A 606 -0.89 34.49 0.81
N ARG A 607 -1.30 34.77 -0.44
CA ARG A 607 -1.59 33.76 -1.47
C ARG A 607 -0.40 32.88 -1.84
N SER A 608 0.83 33.42 -1.79
CA SER A 608 2.02 32.65 -2.14
C SER A 608 2.40 31.67 -1.04
N MET A 609 2.62 30.42 -1.43
CA MET A 609 2.85 29.27 -0.54
C MET A 609 1.75 29.09 0.53
N TYR A 610 0.50 29.48 0.23
CA TYR A 610 -0.60 29.51 1.19
C TYR A 610 -0.83 28.13 1.85
N GLY A 611 -0.54 27.03 1.16
CA GLY A 611 -0.74 25.65 1.64
C GLY A 611 -0.03 25.32 2.95
N LYS A 612 0.96 26.13 3.35
CA LYS A 612 1.55 26.13 4.71
C LYS A 612 0.51 26.32 5.83
N CYS A 613 -0.68 26.86 5.53
CA CYS A 613 -1.81 26.94 6.44
C CYS A 613 -2.28 25.56 6.98
N TYR A 614 -1.97 24.46 6.27
CA TYR A 614 -2.10 23.09 6.78
C TYR A 614 -1.54 22.94 8.21
N SER A 615 -0.34 23.49 8.47
CA SER A 615 0.31 23.42 9.78
C SER A 615 -0.20 24.43 10.80
N THR A 616 -1.16 25.30 10.44
CA THR A 616 -1.83 26.21 11.40
C THR A 616 -3.02 25.55 12.09
N VAL A 617 -3.59 24.50 11.50
CA VAL A 617 -4.64 23.66 12.11
C VAL A 617 -4.02 22.81 13.23
N PRO A 618 -4.47 22.93 14.50
CA PRO A 618 -3.91 22.16 15.62
C PRO A 618 -4.06 20.66 15.42
N TYR A 619 -3.04 19.88 15.78
CA TYR A 619 -3.13 18.42 15.71
C TYR A 619 -3.94 17.86 16.88
N ASP A 620 -4.93 17.01 16.60
CA ASP A 620 -5.71 16.31 17.62
C ASP A 620 -5.15 14.89 17.86
N THR A 621 -4.22 14.80 18.80
CA THR A 621 -3.61 13.54 19.23
C THR A 621 -4.62 12.61 19.91
N VAL A 622 -5.69 13.14 20.52
CA VAL A 622 -6.73 12.32 21.16
C VAL A 622 -7.61 11.67 20.08
N MET A 623 -7.95 12.42 19.03
CA MET A 623 -8.60 11.85 17.84
C MET A 623 -7.77 10.74 17.20
N LEU A 624 -6.43 10.90 17.13
CA LEU A 624 -5.55 9.85 16.61
C LEU A 624 -5.54 8.62 17.53
N GLN A 625 -5.19 8.79 18.81
CA GLN A 625 -5.03 7.71 19.80
C GLN A 625 -6.34 6.93 20.05
N THR A 626 -7.49 7.60 20.01
CA THR A 626 -8.79 6.94 20.25
C THR A 626 -9.41 6.34 19.00
N GLY A 627 -8.77 6.42 17.83
CA GLY A 627 -9.34 5.95 16.56
C GLY A 627 -10.56 6.77 16.13
N SER A 628 -10.56 8.09 16.37
CA SER A 628 -11.67 9.01 16.16
C SER A 628 -12.91 8.76 17.05
N LYS A 629 -12.78 8.04 18.18
CA LYS A 629 -13.86 7.91 19.20
C LYS A 629 -14.04 9.17 20.04
N THR A 630 -13.03 10.03 20.12
CA THR A 630 -13.10 11.32 20.84
C THR A 630 -12.36 12.38 20.03
N CYS A 631 -13.07 13.45 19.64
CA CYS A 631 -12.60 14.46 18.71
C CYS A 631 -12.89 15.86 19.28
N ARG A 632 -11.95 16.81 19.22
CA ARG A 632 -12.17 18.19 19.71
C ARG A 632 -13.27 18.94 18.94
N LEU A 633 -13.47 18.56 17.67
CA LEU A 633 -14.53 19.07 16.79
C LEU A 633 -15.94 18.52 17.09
N ALA A 634 -16.07 17.51 17.96
CA ALA A 634 -17.37 16.89 18.25
C ALA A 634 -18.43 17.92 18.71
N ASP A 635 -19.66 17.73 18.25
CA ASP A 635 -20.84 18.59 18.51
C ASP A 635 -20.69 20.04 18.01
N LYS A 636 -19.93 20.25 16.92
CA LYS A 636 -19.72 21.56 16.26
C LYS A 636 -20.00 21.47 14.78
N GLU A 637 -20.09 22.61 14.11
CA GLU A 637 -20.19 22.67 12.66
C GLU A 637 -18.81 22.50 12.00
N TYR A 638 -18.71 21.67 10.96
CA TYR A 638 -17.48 21.36 10.23
C TYR A 638 -17.10 22.47 9.22
N ASN A 639 -16.83 23.66 9.76
CA ASN A 639 -16.45 24.86 9.01
C ASN A 639 -14.96 25.22 9.20
N LEU A 640 -14.38 26.01 8.28
CA LEU A 640 -12.98 26.43 8.33
C LEU A 640 -12.57 27.11 9.66
N PRO A 641 -13.34 28.07 10.22
CA PRO A 641 -13.04 28.64 11.54
C PRO A 641 -12.92 27.58 12.65
N ASN A 642 -13.85 26.63 12.74
CA ASN A 642 -13.83 25.58 13.75
C ASN A 642 -12.68 24.59 13.54
N ILE A 643 -12.35 24.23 12.30
CA ILE A 643 -11.20 23.37 12.02
C ILE A 643 -9.90 24.05 12.47
N LEU A 644 -9.73 25.35 12.18
CA LEU A 644 -8.57 26.12 12.66
C LEU A 644 -8.54 26.24 14.20
N GLN A 645 -9.69 26.40 14.85
CA GLN A 645 -9.76 26.58 16.31
C GLN A 645 -9.57 25.29 17.11
N PHE A 646 -10.25 24.20 16.72
CA PHE A 646 -10.32 22.95 17.49
C PHE A 646 -9.36 21.88 16.97
N GLY A 647 -8.96 21.95 15.70
CA GLY A 647 -7.99 21.06 15.10
C GLY A 647 -8.55 19.72 14.62
N GLY A 648 -7.64 18.80 14.29
CA GLY A 648 -7.94 17.45 13.85
C GLY A 648 -6.69 16.67 13.51
N VAL A 649 -6.82 15.51 12.85
CA VAL A 649 -5.68 14.78 12.29
C VAL A 649 -5.35 15.30 10.88
N CYS A 650 -4.29 14.76 10.26
CA CYS A 650 -3.80 15.15 8.92
C CYS A 650 -4.87 15.30 7.83
N ALA A 651 -5.94 14.50 7.87
CA ALA A 651 -7.08 14.63 6.97
C ALA A 651 -7.79 16.00 7.10
N MET A 652 -8.06 16.47 8.32
CA MET A 652 -8.66 17.80 8.56
C MET A 652 -7.68 18.92 8.15
N GLN A 653 -6.38 18.73 8.35
CA GLN A 653 -5.34 19.69 7.93
C GLN A 653 -5.27 19.82 6.40
N ALA A 654 -5.38 18.70 5.68
CA ALA A 654 -5.42 18.65 4.21
C ALA A 654 -6.72 19.25 3.63
N ASP A 655 -7.87 18.88 4.19
CA ASP A 655 -9.19 19.42 3.83
C ASP A 655 -9.25 20.93 4.01
N TYR A 656 -8.83 21.41 5.18
CA TYR A 656 -8.75 22.83 5.51
C TYR A 656 -7.94 23.60 4.48
N ALA A 657 -6.70 23.17 4.22
CA ALA A 657 -5.82 23.85 3.28
C ALA A 657 -6.36 23.79 1.85
N ALA A 658 -6.88 22.65 1.38
CA ALA A 658 -7.49 22.54 0.05
C ALA A 658 -8.71 23.48 -0.10
N ARG A 659 -9.59 23.55 0.91
CA ARG A 659 -10.76 24.45 0.92
C ARG A 659 -10.37 25.93 1.03
N VAL A 660 -9.28 26.28 1.73
CA VAL A 660 -8.69 27.63 1.72
C VAL A 660 -8.17 27.97 0.33
N GLY A 661 -7.37 27.12 -0.31
CA GLY A 661 -6.79 27.36 -1.64
C GLY A 661 -7.86 27.65 -2.71
N LYS A 662 -8.89 26.81 -2.78
CA LYS A 662 -10.05 27.00 -3.66
C LYS A 662 -10.85 28.29 -3.36
N SER A 663 -10.79 28.77 -2.12
CA SER A 663 -11.39 30.06 -1.75
C SER A 663 -10.56 31.26 -2.20
N LEU A 664 -9.23 31.10 -2.32
CA LEU A 664 -8.28 32.10 -2.83
C LEU A 664 -8.15 32.14 -4.36
N GLY A 665 -8.89 31.30 -5.09
CA GLY A 665 -8.75 31.13 -6.54
C GLY A 665 -7.49 30.36 -6.94
N VAL A 666 -7.00 29.47 -6.07
CA VAL A 666 -5.83 28.62 -6.33
C VAL A 666 -6.28 27.17 -6.54
N PRO A 667 -5.93 26.52 -7.68
CA PRO A 667 -6.20 25.10 -7.89
C PRO A 667 -5.53 24.26 -6.80
N ALA A 668 -6.32 23.44 -6.09
CA ALA A 668 -5.85 22.74 -4.89
C ALA A 668 -6.53 21.37 -4.69
N ALA A 669 -5.77 20.39 -4.21
CA ALA A 669 -6.21 19.03 -3.96
C ALA A 669 -5.92 18.59 -2.52
N TYR A 670 -6.90 17.92 -1.92
CA TYR A 670 -6.65 16.95 -0.86
C TYR A 670 -6.00 15.73 -1.50
N VAL A 671 -4.88 15.26 -0.95
CA VAL A 671 -4.17 14.08 -1.44
C VAL A 671 -3.94 13.12 -0.28
N GLY A 672 -4.22 11.82 -0.50
CA GLY A 672 -4.00 10.77 0.48
C GLY A 672 -3.05 9.70 -0.06
N GLY A 673 -2.05 9.29 0.72
CA GLY A 673 -1.04 8.34 0.27
C GLY A 673 -0.54 7.41 1.38
N GLU A 674 0.23 6.41 0.96
CA GLU A 674 0.81 5.36 1.81
C GLU A 674 2.32 5.62 1.95
N ALA A 675 2.86 5.46 3.15
CA ALA A 675 4.29 5.56 3.41
C ALA A 675 5.02 4.30 2.93
N ARG A 676 6.35 4.36 2.79
CA ARG A 676 7.20 3.18 2.53
C ARG A 676 7.05 2.03 3.54
N THR A 677 6.43 2.28 4.69
CA THR A 677 6.11 1.33 5.76
C THR A 677 4.69 0.75 5.71
N GLY A 678 3.80 1.29 4.86
CA GLY A 678 2.37 0.94 4.80
C GLY A 678 1.41 1.91 5.52
N ASP A 679 1.92 3.03 6.04
CA ASP A 679 1.14 3.96 6.86
C ASP A 679 0.38 5.02 6.03
N LEU A 680 -0.94 5.10 6.19
CA LEU A 680 -1.78 6.09 5.51
C LEU A 680 -1.65 7.51 6.09
N HIS A 681 -1.57 8.51 5.21
CA HIS A 681 -1.47 9.93 5.56
C HIS A 681 -2.15 10.83 4.52
N ALA A 682 -2.39 12.10 4.87
CA ALA A 682 -3.04 13.09 4.01
C ALA A 682 -2.34 14.45 4.04
N TRP A 683 -2.17 15.05 2.87
CA TRP A 683 -1.50 16.34 2.66
C TRP A 683 -2.27 17.20 1.65
N VAL A 684 -1.88 18.48 1.54
CA VAL A 684 -2.40 19.39 0.50
C VAL A 684 -1.41 19.49 -0.64
N MET A 685 -1.92 19.51 -1.88
CA MET A 685 -1.19 19.96 -3.07
C MET A 685 -1.89 21.14 -3.72
N TRP A 686 -1.12 22.03 -4.36
CA TRP A 686 -1.67 23.16 -5.08
C TRP A 686 -0.79 23.62 -6.24
N VAL A 687 -1.40 24.38 -7.15
CA VAL A 687 -0.71 25.10 -8.23
C VAL A 687 -0.30 26.47 -7.70
N GLU A 688 0.99 26.66 -7.41
CA GLU A 688 1.55 27.95 -7.04
C GLU A 688 1.66 28.83 -8.29
N LEU A 689 0.54 29.48 -8.65
CA LEU A 689 0.47 30.42 -9.78
C LEU A 689 1.32 31.68 -9.47
N LEU A 690 2.52 31.71 -10.04
CA LEU A 690 3.47 32.83 -10.01
C LEU A 690 3.03 33.98 -10.95
N ALA A 691 2.36 33.63 -12.06
CA ALA A 691 1.71 34.57 -12.95
C ALA A 691 0.50 33.92 -13.66
N ALA A 692 -0.55 34.71 -13.90
CA ALA A 692 -1.66 34.36 -14.77
C ALA A 692 -1.99 35.58 -15.66
N THR A 693 -1.94 35.42 -16.98
CA THR A 693 -2.03 36.53 -17.94
C THR A 693 -2.76 36.12 -19.23
N PRO A 694 -3.25 37.07 -20.06
CA PRO A 694 -3.81 36.76 -21.39
C PRO A 694 -2.86 36.03 -22.35
N ARG A 695 -1.59 35.85 -22.01
CA ARG A 695 -0.56 35.17 -22.82
C ARG A 695 -0.19 33.79 -22.28
N GLY A 696 -0.81 33.34 -21.19
CA GLY A 696 -0.49 32.10 -20.48
C GLY A 696 -0.20 32.32 -19.00
N ILE A 697 0.11 31.20 -18.34
CA ILE A 697 0.39 31.11 -16.91
C ILE A 697 1.87 30.80 -16.64
N THR A 698 2.31 30.95 -15.40
CA THR A 698 3.60 30.44 -14.90
C THR A 698 3.40 29.96 -13.48
N PHE A 699 3.86 28.75 -13.18
CA PHE A 699 3.54 28.06 -11.93
C PHE A 699 4.61 27.05 -11.51
N SER A 700 4.59 26.68 -10.23
CA SER A 700 5.08 25.39 -9.76
C SER A 700 3.94 24.56 -9.17
N LEU A 701 4.17 23.27 -8.98
CA LEU A 701 3.31 22.39 -8.21
C LEU A 701 3.95 22.17 -6.85
N GLU A 702 3.21 22.50 -5.80
CA GLU A 702 3.71 22.54 -4.43
C GLU A 702 2.89 21.60 -3.54
N SER A 703 3.50 21.10 -2.48
CA SER A 703 2.83 20.25 -1.49
C SER A 703 3.26 20.61 -0.07
N HIS A 704 2.36 20.48 0.90
CA HIS A 704 2.66 20.73 2.31
C HIS A 704 1.94 19.72 3.19
N GLY A 705 2.64 19.23 4.23
CA GLY A 705 2.21 18.11 5.05
C GLY A 705 2.74 16.75 4.57
N ARG A 706 3.27 16.66 3.33
CA ARG A 706 3.94 15.46 2.81
C ARG A 706 5.29 15.28 3.51
N TYR A 707 5.35 14.45 4.56
CA TYR A 707 6.56 14.27 5.36
C TYR A 707 7.63 13.47 4.60
N GLY A 708 8.87 13.96 4.62
CA GLY A 708 9.96 13.38 3.83
C GLY A 708 10.41 12.01 4.33
N ASP A 709 10.56 11.83 5.64
CA ASP A 709 11.13 10.61 6.24
C ASP A 709 10.30 9.34 5.99
N ASP A 710 8.99 9.51 5.76
CA ASP A 710 8.03 8.44 5.44
C ASP A 710 7.93 8.13 3.94
N HIS A 711 8.58 8.93 3.09
CA HIS A 711 8.75 8.69 1.65
C HIS A 711 7.45 8.38 0.89
N TYR A 712 6.47 9.28 1.00
CA TYR A 712 5.24 9.26 0.20
C TYR A 712 5.52 9.54 -1.30
N TYR A 713 6.05 8.57 -2.05
CA TYR A 713 6.43 8.74 -3.47
C TYR A 713 5.26 9.18 -4.35
N ILE A 714 4.10 8.55 -4.14
CA ILE A 714 2.84 8.74 -4.88
C ILE A 714 1.73 9.10 -3.88
N GLY A 715 0.86 10.03 -4.27
CA GLY A 715 -0.38 10.34 -3.56
C GLY A 715 -1.59 10.13 -4.46
N ASN A 716 -2.72 9.74 -3.86
CA ASN A 716 -3.97 9.46 -4.56
C ASN A 716 -4.99 10.58 -4.32
N LEU A 717 -5.78 10.88 -5.34
CA LEU A 717 -6.88 11.85 -5.33
C LEU A 717 -7.95 11.46 -6.36
N SER A 718 -9.05 12.22 -6.42
CA SER A 718 -10.05 12.11 -7.49
C SER A 718 -9.84 13.22 -8.53
N ASP A 719 -9.94 12.84 -9.81
CA ASP A 719 -9.96 13.72 -10.98
C ASP A 719 -11.33 14.43 -11.06
N PRO A 720 -11.42 15.77 -10.96
CA PRO A 720 -12.70 16.46 -10.75
C PRO A 720 -13.70 16.41 -11.91
N GLN A 721 -13.27 16.11 -13.14
CA GLN A 721 -14.19 15.93 -14.27
C GLN A 721 -14.71 14.49 -14.27
N THR A 722 -13.79 13.54 -14.32
CA THR A 722 -14.13 12.12 -14.51
C THR A 722 -14.65 11.44 -13.24
N GLY A 723 -14.41 12.03 -12.06
CA GLY A 723 -14.66 11.45 -10.74
C GLY A 723 -13.73 10.28 -10.38
N ARG A 724 -12.87 9.84 -11.31
CA ARG A 724 -12.06 8.63 -11.17
C ARG A 724 -10.84 8.88 -10.28
N GLY A 725 -10.36 7.82 -9.63
CA GLY A 725 -9.09 7.84 -8.92
C GLY A 725 -7.93 8.14 -9.87
N THR A 726 -7.02 9.02 -9.45
CA THR A 726 -5.78 9.34 -10.15
C THR A 726 -4.67 9.60 -9.14
N THR A 727 -3.42 9.71 -9.62
CA THR A 727 -2.27 10.03 -8.77
C THR A 727 -1.85 11.49 -8.94
N ASP A 728 -1.20 12.01 -7.90
CA ASP A 728 -0.60 13.34 -7.92
C ASP A 728 0.46 13.49 -9.02
N ARG A 729 1.18 12.42 -9.36
CA ARG A 729 2.16 12.37 -10.46
C ARG A 729 1.53 12.45 -11.84
N ILE A 730 0.39 11.78 -12.05
CA ILE A 730 -0.36 11.89 -13.31
C ILE A 730 -1.03 13.27 -13.41
N LEU A 731 -1.53 13.84 -12.30
CA LEU A 731 -1.98 15.23 -12.29
C LEU A 731 -0.83 16.20 -12.62
N GLU A 732 0.34 15.99 -12.03
CA GLU A 732 1.54 16.81 -12.24
C GLU A 732 1.99 16.79 -13.71
N LEU A 733 2.01 15.61 -14.35
CA LEU A 733 2.28 15.44 -15.79
C LEU A 733 1.22 16.13 -16.69
N ARG A 734 -0.06 16.06 -16.33
CA ARG A 734 -1.15 16.69 -17.10
C ARG A 734 -1.13 18.22 -17.00
N LEU A 735 -1.01 18.75 -15.79
CA LEU A 735 -0.93 20.20 -15.56
C LEU A 735 0.37 20.78 -16.16
N HIS A 736 1.48 20.03 -16.17
CA HIS A 736 2.68 20.44 -16.90
C HIS A 736 2.43 20.61 -18.40
N GLN A 737 1.72 19.68 -19.04
CA GLN A 737 1.35 19.80 -20.46
C GLN A 737 0.45 21.02 -20.73
N VAL A 738 -0.69 21.11 -20.03
CA VAL A 738 -1.67 22.21 -20.23
C VAL A 738 -1.04 23.57 -19.92
N GLY A 739 -0.24 23.66 -18.87
CA GLY A 739 0.41 24.90 -18.45
C GLY A 739 1.62 25.30 -19.28
N THR A 740 2.15 24.39 -20.12
CA THR A 740 3.20 24.70 -21.11
C THR A 740 2.58 25.19 -22.42
N ASP A 741 1.63 24.44 -22.98
CA ASP A 741 0.79 24.86 -24.11
C ASP A 741 -0.53 24.06 -24.13
N ALA A 742 -1.61 24.70 -23.66
CA ALA A 742 -2.94 24.11 -23.61
C ALA A 742 -3.50 23.75 -25.02
N LEU A 743 -3.13 24.51 -26.06
CA LEU A 743 -3.56 24.21 -27.43
C LEU A 743 -2.81 22.99 -27.95
N ALA A 744 -1.50 22.89 -27.73
CA ALA A 744 -0.72 21.70 -28.10
C ALA A 744 -1.20 20.46 -27.33
N TYR A 745 -1.55 20.59 -26.06
CA TYR A 745 -2.15 19.51 -25.26
C TYR A 745 -3.47 19.02 -25.86
N ARG A 746 -4.48 19.90 -25.97
CA ARG A 746 -5.82 19.53 -26.50
C ARG A 746 -5.73 19.01 -27.94
N HIS A 747 -4.84 19.58 -28.75
CA HIS A 747 -4.65 19.15 -30.13
C HIS A 747 -3.99 17.77 -30.23
N ALA A 748 -2.95 17.48 -29.44
CA ALA A 748 -2.31 16.16 -29.42
C ALA A 748 -3.29 15.08 -28.93
N ARG A 749 -4.06 15.38 -27.87
CA ARG A 749 -5.15 14.53 -27.36
C ARG A 749 -6.16 14.18 -28.47
N ARG A 750 -6.77 15.18 -29.10
CA ARG A 750 -7.81 14.99 -30.14
C ARG A 750 -7.27 14.33 -31.42
N ILE A 751 -6.00 14.56 -31.79
CA ILE A 751 -5.36 13.81 -32.88
C ILE A 751 -5.19 12.33 -32.52
N MET A 752 -4.72 12.01 -31.32
CA MET A 752 -4.49 10.62 -30.89
C MET A 752 -5.79 9.82 -30.71
N GLU A 753 -6.90 10.47 -30.39
CA GLU A 753 -8.22 9.82 -30.31
C GLU A 753 -8.73 9.34 -31.69
N VAL A 754 -8.32 9.99 -32.78
CA VAL A 754 -8.69 9.59 -34.15
C VAL A 754 -7.59 8.78 -34.86
N TYR A 755 -6.33 8.86 -34.38
CA TYR A 755 -5.17 8.22 -35.00
C TYR A 755 -5.37 6.74 -35.40
N PRO A 756 -5.89 5.82 -34.55
CA PRO A 756 -5.99 4.40 -34.94
C PRO A 756 -6.88 4.21 -36.17
N ALA A 757 -8.10 4.75 -36.14
CA ALA A 757 -9.05 4.62 -37.25
C ALA A 757 -8.59 5.38 -38.51
N LEU A 758 -7.94 6.54 -38.36
CA LEU A 758 -7.36 7.29 -39.48
C LEU A 758 -6.18 6.54 -40.12
N ALA A 759 -5.34 5.89 -39.31
CA ALA A 759 -4.21 5.11 -39.79
C ALA A 759 -4.64 3.83 -40.52
N ASP A 760 -5.74 3.22 -40.09
CA ASP A 760 -6.31 2.02 -40.72
C ASP A 760 -7.07 2.34 -42.00
N GLU A 761 -7.90 3.40 -42.02
CA GLU A 761 -8.61 3.89 -43.22
C GLU A 761 -7.64 4.24 -44.35
N LEU A 762 -6.57 4.98 -44.01
CA LEU A 762 -5.51 5.37 -44.95
C LEU A 762 -4.51 4.25 -45.24
N GLN A 763 -4.68 3.06 -44.64
CA GLN A 763 -3.79 1.91 -44.76
C GLN A 763 -2.32 2.26 -44.50
N LEU A 764 -2.06 3.14 -43.52
CA LEU A 764 -0.74 3.72 -43.29
C LEU A 764 0.29 2.62 -42.97
N ASP A 765 1.39 2.65 -43.72
CA ASP A 765 2.51 1.72 -43.51
C ASP A 765 3.26 2.01 -42.19
N PHE A 766 4.18 1.11 -41.84
CA PHE A 766 4.98 1.23 -40.61
C PHE A 766 5.73 2.56 -40.49
N GLN A 767 6.35 3.03 -41.57
CA GLN A 767 7.10 4.29 -41.57
C GLN A 767 6.15 5.47 -41.47
N GLN A 768 5.00 5.43 -42.15
CA GLN A 768 3.99 6.47 -42.07
C GLN A 768 3.38 6.59 -40.66
N ARG A 769 3.11 5.46 -39.99
CA ARG A 769 2.67 5.43 -38.58
C ARG A 769 3.75 5.96 -37.63
N LEU A 770 5.01 5.55 -37.80
CA LEU A 770 6.14 6.05 -37.01
C LEU A 770 6.34 7.56 -37.20
N ASP A 771 6.25 8.05 -38.44
CA ASP A 771 6.34 9.46 -38.79
C ASP A 771 5.17 10.29 -38.23
N PHE A 772 3.95 9.74 -38.22
CA PHE A 772 2.78 10.36 -37.60
C PHE A 772 3.01 10.55 -36.10
N LEU A 773 3.33 9.48 -35.38
CA LEU A 773 3.50 9.49 -33.93
C LEU A 773 4.69 10.36 -33.51
N SER A 774 5.81 10.29 -34.23
CA SER A 774 6.96 11.19 -34.05
C SER A 774 6.58 12.66 -34.25
N SER A 775 5.62 12.97 -35.13
CA SER A 775 5.10 14.33 -35.32
C SER A 775 4.18 14.78 -34.17
N VAL A 776 3.42 13.87 -33.55
CA VAL A 776 2.62 14.18 -32.34
C VAL A 776 3.53 14.43 -31.14
N VAL A 777 4.54 13.58 -30.91
CA VAL A 777 5.57 13.78 -29.87
C VAL A 777 6.33 15.08 -30.10
N GLY A 778 6.63 15.44 -31.35
CA GLY A 778 7.24 16.72 -31.70
C GLY A 778 6.36 17.96 -31.44
N MET A 779 5.03 17.79 -31.33
CA MET A 779 4.09 18.87 -30.97
C MET A 779 3.83 18.93 -29.45
N ASN A 780 3.71 17.78 -28.79
CA ASN A 780 3.64 17.67 -27.33
C ASN A 780 4.55 16.51 -26.86
N PRO A 781 5.74 16.83 -26.30
CA PRO A 781 6.74 15.83 -25.87
C PRO A 781 6.26 14.82 -24.82
N TRP A 782 5.14 15.09 -24.14
CA TRP A 782 4.61 14.31 -23.02
C TRP A 782 3.27 13.62 -23.32
N CYS A 783 2.82 13.61 -24.57
CA CYS A 783 1.51 13.06 -24.94
C CYS A 783 1.42 11.54 -24.69
N GLU A 784 0.85 11.14 -23.54
CA GLU A 784 0.79 9.75 -23.06
C GLU A 784 0.26 8.75 -24.13
N PRO A 785 -0.85 9.04 -24.86
CA PRO A 785 -1.36 8.12 -25.87
C PRO A 785 -0.43 7.97 -27.09
N ALA A 786 0.30 9.03 -27.47
CA ALA A 786 1.25 8.99 -28.57
C ALA A 786 2.44 8.08 -28.21
N TRP A 787 2.98 8.20 -27.00
CA TRP A 787 4.05 7.33 -26.51
C TRP A 787 3.62 5.87 -26.36
N SER A 788 2.39 5.62 -25.87
CA SER A 788 1.83 4.27 -25.81
C SER A 788 1.70 3.65 -27.20
N ALA A 789 1.27 4.42 -28.20
CA ALA A 789 1.19 3.98 -29.59
C ALA A 789 2.59 3.79 -30.25
N VAL A 790 3.62 4.55 -29.86
CA VAL A 790 5.01 4.31 -30.30
C VAL A 790 5.53 2.99 -29.73
N ALA A 791 5.25 2.72 -28.44
CA ALA A 791 5.66 1.49 -27.77
C ALA A 791 4.97 0.25 -28.40
N GLN A 792 3.66 0.31 -28.64
CA GLN A 792 2.93 -0.72 -29.37
C GLN A 792 3.48 -0.93 -30.79
N LEU A 793 3.83 0.15 -31.50
CA LEU A 793 4.44 0.07 -32.83
C LEU A 793 5.86 -0.53 -32.80
N ALA A 794 6.56 -0.50 -31.67
CA ALA A 794 7.89 -1.11 -31.51
C ALA A 794 7.85 -2.64 -31.34
N GLN A 795 6.70 -3.22 -30.98
CA GLN A 795 6.58 -4.63 -30.61
C GLN A 795 7.03 -5.61 -31.71
N GLY A 796 7.96 -6.51 -31.35
CA GLY A 796 8.24 -7.76 -32.05
C GLY A 796 8.79 -7.67 -33.49
N ARG A 797 9.16 -6.48 -33.97
CA ARG A 797 9.46 -6.23 -35.39
C ARG A 797 10.92 -5.86 -35.66
N ALA A 798 11.54 -6.57 -36.61
CA ALA A 798 12.81 -6.15 -37.20
C ALA A 798 12.66 -4.85 -37.99
N LEU A 799 13.42 -3.82 -37.61
CA LEU A 799 13.37 -2.47 -38.19
C LEU A 799 14.47 -2.26 -39.24
N ASP A 800 14.19 -1.45 -40.26
CA ASP A 800 15.24 -0.96 -41.17
C ASP A 800 16.15 0.09 -40.50
N LYS A 801 17.25 0.47 -41.15
CA LYS A 801 18.26 1.41 -40.60
C LYS A 801 17.71 2.81 -40.28
N PHE A 802 16.70 3.29 -40.99
CA PHE A 802 16.06 4.58 -40.76
C PHE A 802 14.96 4.48 -39.69
N GLN A 803 14.17 3.41 -39.72
CA GLN A 803 13.18 3.06 -38.70
C GLN A 803 13.85 2.90 -37.33
N TYR A 804 14.90 2.07 -37.24
CA TYR A 804 15.70 1.85 -36.04
C TYR A 804 16.29 3.17 -35.51
N LYS A 805 16.91 3.99 -36.36
CA LYS A 805 17.43 5.31 -35.95
C LYS A 805 16.33 6.21 -35.37
N THR A 806 15.14 6.20 -35.98
CA THR A 806 14.00 7.01 -35.54
C THR A 806 13.45 6.52 -34.20
N MET A 807 13.29 5.20 -34.03
CA MET A 807 12.84 4.57 -32.80
C MET A 807 13.83 4.78 -31.65
N THR A 808 15.13 4.57 -31.87
CA THR A 808 16.19 4.92 -30.89
C THR A 808 16.18 6.42 -30.56
N GLY A 809 15.88 7.27 -31.54
CA GLY A 809 15.71 8.71 -31.34
C GLY A 809 14.53 9.08 -30.43
N LEU A 810 13.42 8.33 -30.52
CA LEU A 810 12.26 8.48 -29.63
C LEU A 810 12.54 7.89 -28.24
N LEU A 811 13.13 6.70 -28.15
CA LEU A 811 13.55 6.12 -26.86
C LEU A 811 14.46 7.08 -26.07
N ASN A 812 15.46 7.68 -26.73
CA ASN A 812 16.33 8.68 -26.11
C ASN A 812 15.59 9.97 -25.69
N GLN A 813 14.55 10.38 -26.43
CA GLN A 813 13.68 11.50 -26.03
C GLN A 813 12.81 11.15 -24.83
N SER A 814 12.35 9.90 -24.70
CA SER A 814 11.50 9.47 -23.57
C SER A 814 12.19 9.69 -22.22
N PHE A 815 13.47 9.34 -22.10
CA PHE A 815 14.28 9.60 -20.92
C PHE A 815 14.34 11.10 -20.59
N ALA A 816 14.57 11.96 -21.59
CA ALA A 816 14.70 13.41 -21.39
C ALA A 816 13.36 14.08 -21.03
N ASN A 817 12.27 13.68 -21.69
CA ASN A 817 10.94 14.25 -21.49
C ASN A 817 10.37 13.85 -20.12
N PHE A 818 10.45 12.56 -19.78
CA PHE A 818 9.89 12.01 -18.54
C PHE A 818 10.86 12.03 -17.34
N ALA A 819 12.07 12.58 -17.47
CA ALA A 819 13.02 12.75 -16.35
C ALA A 819 12.42 13.45 -15.12
N ARG A 820 11.45 14.34 -15.31
CA ARG A 820 10.72 15.03 -14.23
C ARG A 820 9.39 14.35 -13.85
N PHE A 821 8.91 13.42 -14.66
CA PHE A 821 7.61 12.75 -14.53
C PHE A 821 7.74 11.22 -14.78
N PRO A 822 8.62 10.52 -14.02
CA PRO A 822 9.10 9.18 -14.36
C PRO A 822 8.08 8.05 -14.22
N ASP A 823 6.94 8.30 -13.56
CA ASP A 823 5.91 7.30 -13.31
C ASP A 823 5.35 6.68 -14.60
N PHE A 824 5.23 7.47 -15.67
CA PHE A 824 4.68 7.02 -16.95
C PHE A 824 5.64 6.09 -17.72
N THR A 825 6.97 6.22 -17.58
CA THR A 825 7.88 5.40 -18.41
C THR A 825 7.78 3.92 -18.11
N LEU A 826 7.50 3.50 -16.87
CA LEU A 826 7.26 2.09 -16.54
C LEU A 826 6.07 1.47 -17.31
N THR A 827 5.08 2.26 -17.74
CA THR A 827 3.90 1.71 -18.41
C THR A 827 4.12 1.39 -19.88
N ILE A 828 5.29 1.76 -20.43
CA ILE A 828 5.61 1.59 -21.87
C ILE A 828 7.01 1.02 -22.15
N PHE A 829 7.90 0.92 -21.16
CA PHE A 829 9.33 0.71 -21.43
C PHE A 829 9.70 -0.66 -22.01
N ASP A 830 9.07 -1.73 -21.52
CA ASP A 830 9.21 -3.09 -22.04
C ASP A 830 8.95 -3.14 -23.55
N ASP A 831 7.79 -2.63 -23.96
CA ASP A 831 7.33 -2.54 -25.34
C ASP A 831 8.24 -1.60 -26.17
N LEU A 832 8.50 -0.39 -25.65
CA LEU A 832 9.32 0.63 -26.32
C LEU A 832 10.77 0.18 -26.54
N THR A 833 11.28 -0.78 -25.76
CA THR A 833 12.62 -1.38 -25.96
C THR A 833 12.59 -2.71 -26.71
N SER A 834 11.42 -3.28 -27.01
CA SER A 834 11.29 -4.61 -27.63
C SER A 834 11.72 -4.69 -29.11
N PHE A 835 11.84 -3.56 -29.81
CA PHE A 835 12.42 -3.50 -31.17
C PHE A 835 13.92 -3.82 -31.22
N GLU A 836 14.60 -3.74 -30.06
CA GLU A 836 16.04 -3.98 -29.95
C GLU A 836 16.31 -5.48 -29.80
N THR A 837 16.80 -6.12 -30.86
CA THR A 837 17.10 -7.56 -30.85
C THR A 837 18.42 -7.91 -30.16
N ASP A 838 19.20 -6.92 -29.73
CA ASP A 838 20.46 -7.09 -28.98
C ASP A 838 20.19 -7.04 -27.46
N PRO A 839 20.31 -8.17 -26.71
CA PRO A 839 20.06 -8.19 -25.28
C PRO A 839 20.98 -7.26 -24.49
N ALA A 840 22.23 -7.06 -24.92
CA ALA A 840 23.17 -6.18 -24.24
C ALA A 840 22.74 -4.71 -24.35
N LYS A 841 22.11 -4.31 -25.46
CA LYS A 841 21.51 -2.98 -25.62
C LYS A 841 20.21 -2.83 -24.82
N ARG A 842 19.32 -3.84 -24.80
CA ARG A 842 18.12 -3.85 -23.93
C ARG A 842 18.52 -3.63 -22.46
N ILE A 843 19.48 -4.41 -21.96
CA ILE A 843 20.07 -4.27 -20.62
C ILE A 843 20.66 -2.86 -20.41
N GLY A 844 21.35 -2.30 -21.41
CA GLY A 844 21.87 -0.94 -21.38
C GLY A 844 20.79 0.15 -21.24
N TYR A 845 19.66 0.02 -21.94
CA TYR A 845 18.53 0.95 -21.80
C TYR A 845 17.89 0.85 -20.40
N TYR A 846 17.80 -0.34 -19.82
CA TYR A 846 17.34 -0.52 -18.44
C TYR A 846 18.27 0.14 -17.41
N TYR A 847 19.59 0.06 -17.59
CA TYR A 847 20.52 0.81 -16.74
C TYR A 847 20.33 2.33 -16.86
N GLN A 848 20.09 2.86 -18.08
CA GLN A 848 19.76 4.28 -18.27
C GLN A 848 18.43 4.67 -17.58
N LEU A 849 17.43 3.79 -17.59
CA LEU A 849 16.18 4.02 -16.86
C LEU A 849 16.40 4.07 -15.34
N LEU A 850 17.26 3.20 -14.79
CA LEU A 850 17.66 3.24 -13.39
C LEU A 850 18.43 4.52 -13.03
N GLU A 851 19.27 5.04 -13.92
CA GLU A 851 19.92 6.35 -13.75
C GLU A 851 18.90 7.50 -13.68
N VAL A 852 17.90 7.50 -14.58
CA VAL A 852 16.81 8.50 -14.57
C VAL A 852 16.02 8.43 -13.25
N TYR A 853 15.63 7.25 -12.80
CA TYR A 853 14.88 7.08 -11.55
C TYR A 853 15.71 7.40 -10.31
N ALA A 854 17.02 7.09 -10.31
CA ALA A 854 17.93 7.49 -9.25
C ALA A 854 18.13 9.02 -9.19
N ALA A 855 18.24 9.69 -10.33
CA ALA A 855 18.32 11.15 -10.42
C ALA A 855 17.02 11.86 -10.00
N ALA A 856 15.86 11.23 -10.26
CA ALA A 856 14.56 11.71 -9.82
C ALA A 856 14.25 11.41 -8.34
N GLY A 857 15.10 10.66 -7.63
CA GLY A 857 14.86 10.26 -6.24
C GLY A 857 13.72 9.24 -6.06
N ARG A 858 13.53 8.35 -7.05
CA ARG A 858 12.42 7.38 -7.14
C ARG A 858 12.89 5.93 -7.03
N PRO A 859 13.29 5.47 -5.82
CA PRO A 859 13.70 4.09 -5.60
C PRO A 859 12.53 3.10 -5.80
N ASP A 860 11.29 3.53 -5.58
CA ASP A 860 10.08 2.77 -5.91
C ASP A 860 10.02 2.37 -7.39
N LEU A 861 10.28 3.32 -8.29
CA LEU A 861 10.38 3.06 -9.73
C LEU A 861 11.66 2.30 -10.08
N SER A 862 12.77 2.57 -9.38
CA SER A 862 14.02 1.81 -9.55
C SER A 862 13.84 0.34 -9.23
N PHE A 863 13.14 -0.01 -8.15
CA PHE A 863 12.87 -1.40 -7.77
C PHE A 863 12.01 -2.13 -8.81
N ALA A 864 10.98 -1.47 -9.36
CA ALA A 864 10.16 -2.05 -10.41
C ALA A 864 10.96 -2.30 -11.72
N ALA A 865 11.77 -1.34 -12.15
CA ALA A 865 12.67 -1.52 -13.30
C ALA A 865 13.79 -2.54 -13.04
N LEU A 866 14.26 -2.66 -11.79
CA LEU A 866 15.31 -3.61 -11.40
C LEU A 866 14.81 -5.05 -11.42
N LEU A 867 13.55 -5.32 -11.04
CA LEU A 867 12.96 -6.66 -11.22
C LEU A 867 12.95 -7.05 -12.70
N LYS A 868 12.51 -6.15 -13.59
CA LYS A 868 12.53 -6.35 -15.05
C LYS A 868 13.94 -6.59 -15.58
N LEU A 869 14.91 -5.76 -15.18
CA LEU A 869 16.33 -5.95 -15.49
C LEU A 869 16.88 -7.28 -14.96
N SER A 870 16.44 -7.74 -13.78
CA SER A 870 16.89 -9.04 -13.22
C SER A 870 16.44 -10.24 -14.05
N MET A 871 15.34 -10.14 -14.81
CA MET A 871 14.91 -11.17 -15.75
C MET A 871 15.72 -11.10 -17.04
N LEU A 872 15.93 -9.89 -17.60
CA LEU A 872 16.80 -9.72 -18.78
C LEU A 872 18.27 -10.11 -18.55
N LEU A 873 18.77 -9.99 -17.32
CA LEU A 873 20.10 -10.46 -16.94
C LEU A 873 20.13 -11.99 -16.78
N GLU A 874 19.08 -12.62 -16.26
CA GLU A 874 18.95 -14.08 -16.19
C GLU A 874 18.84 -14.70 -17.60
N GLU A 875 17.97 -14.17 -18.46
CA GLU A 875 17.84 -14.52 -19.89
C GLU A 875 19.14 -14.41 -20.69
N ALA A 876 20.12 -13.65 -20.18
CA ALA A 876 21.42 -13.39 -20.80
C ALA A 876 22.60 -14.09 -20.08
N ASP A 877 22.34 -15.16 -19.31
CA ASP A 877 23.32 -15.93 -18.52
C ASP A 877 24.13 -15.09 -17.49
N ARG A 878 23.57 -13.95 -17.04
CA ARG A 878 24.20 -12.97 -16.14
C ARG A 878 23.54 -12.91 -14.76
N ALA A 879 23.00 -14.04 -14.28
CA ALA A 879 22.40 -14.15 -12.94
C ALA A 879 23.27 -13.59 -11.78
N PRO A 880 24.62 -13.73 -11.75
CA PRO A 880 25.45 -13.09 -10.72
C PRO A 880 25.37 -11.56 -10.70
N GLU A 881 25.19 -10.91 -11.87
CA GLU A 881 25.00 -9.47 -12.00
C GLU A 881 23.60 -9.04 -11.56
N ALA A 882 22.59 -9.87 -11.81
CA ALA A 882 21.23 -9.66 -11.30
C ALA A 882 21.20 -9.70 -9.76
N ILE A 883 21.81 -10.72 -9.16
CA ILE A 883 21.97 -10.86 -7.71
C ILE A 883 22.73 -9.66 -7.12
N GLN A 884 23.86 -9.28 -7.73
CA GLN A 884 24.64 -8.12 -7.27
C GLN A 884 23.83 -6.81 -7.33
N SER A 885 23.05 -6.60 -8.39
CA SER A 885 22.25 -5.39 -8.59
C SER A 885 21.08 -5.30 -7.60
N LEU A 886 20.38 -6.42 -7.37
CA LEU A 886 19.35 -6.54 -6.33
C LEU A 886 19.94 -6.29 -4.93
N ALA A 887 21.07 -6.94 -4.62
CA ALA A 887 21.77 -6.78 -3.34
C ALA A 887 22.17 -5.32 -3.07
N ALA A 888 22.74 -4.64 -4.08
CA ALA A 888 23.15 -3.24 -3.97
C ALA A 888 21.94 -2.29 -3.76
N ALA A 889 20.82 -2.54 -4.44
CA ALA A 889 19.60 -1.75 -4.26
C ALA A 889 18.99 -1.95 -2.86
N ILE A 890 18.90 -3.19 -2.39
CA ILE A 890 18.42 -3.53 -1.04
C ILE A 890 19.31 -2.88 0.03
N GLN A 891 20.64 -2.95 -0.10
CA GLN A 891 21.57 -2.33 0.87
C GLN A 891 21.46 -0.80 0.88
N LYS A 892 21.36 -0.16 -0.29
CA LYS A 892 21.24 1.30 -0.41
C LYS A 892 19.90 1.82 0.15
N TYR A 893 18.83 1.04 0.00
CA TYR A 893 17.47 1.44 0.30
C TYR A 893 16.80 0.51 1.34
N ALA A 894 17.58 0.06 2.34
CA ALA A 894 17.18 -0.96 3.31
C ALA A 894 15.95 -0.60 4.19
N ALA A 895 15.49 0.65 4.16
CA ALA A 895 14.30 1.11 4.88
C ALA A 895 13.00 1.09 4.04
N GLU A 896 13.08 0.76 2.74
CA GLU A 896 11.96 0.80 1.79
C GLU A 896 11.07 -0.45 1.87
N GLY A 897 10.39 -0.60 3.01
CA GLY A 897 9.73 -1.83 3.44
C GLY A 897 8.60 -2.35 2.55
N GLN A 898 7.98 -1.50 1.73
CA GLN A 898 6.98 -1.90 0.72
C GLN A 898 7.60 -2.60 -0.50
N TYR A 899 8.89 -2.39 -0.76
CA TYR A 899 9.57 -2.82 -1.99
C TYR A 899 10.70 -3.82 -1.75
N VAL A 900 11.51 -3.64 -0.70
CA VAL A 900 12.64 -4.53 -0.36
C VAL A 900 12.24 -6.02 -0.25
N PRO A 901 11.11 -6.42 0.36
CA PRO A 901 10.71 -7.83 0.42
C PRO A 901 10.63 -8.50 -0.96
N LYS A 902 10.08 -7.79 -1.97
CA LYS A 902 9.94 -8.31 -3.34
C LYS A 902 11.30 -8.47 -4.05
N MET A 903 12.28 -7.64 -3.67
CA MET A 903 13.65 -7.79 -4.15
C MET A 903 14.36 -8.97 -3.48
N LEU A 904 14.08 -9.20 -2.18
CA LEU A 904 14.59 -10.35 -1.43
C LEU A 904 14.03 -11.66 -1.98
N ASP A 905 12.73 -11.73 -2.28
CA ASP A 905 12.11 -12.89 -2.95
C ASP A 905 12.87 -13.28 -4.23
N ARG A 906 13.05 -12.32 -5.15
CA ARG A 906 13.76 -12.55 -6.43
C ARG A 906 15.26 -12.83 -6.24
N LEU A 907 15.92 -12.19 -5.26
CA LEU A 907 17.33 -12.43 -4.96
C LEU A 907 17.55 -13.84 -4.39
N GLU A 908 16.69 -14.30 -3.49
CA GLU A 908 16.75 -15.63 -2.86
C GLU A 908 16.52 -16.73 -3.90
N THR A 909 15.51 -16.58 -4.77
CA THR A 909 15.27 -17.45 -5.93
C THR A 909 16.52 -17.57 -6.83
N LEU A 910 17.01 -16.43 -7.36
CA LEU A 910 18.18 -16.40 -8.23
C LEU A 910 19.43 -16.98 -7.56
N ALA A 911 19.63 -16.74 -6.26
CA ALA A 911 20.76 -17.27 -5.50
C ALA A 911 20.67 -18.80 -5.38
N THR A 912 19.49 -19.36 -5.07
CA THR A 912 19.26 -20.81 -5.00
C THR A 912 19.47 -21.47 -6.36
N GLU A 913 18.92 -20.90 -7.44
CA GLU A 913 19.03 -21.44 -8.79
C GLU A 913 20.46 -21.35 -9.35
N SER A 914 21.20 -20.30 -8.98
CA SER A 914 22.64 -20.15 -9.28
C SER A 914 23.54 -21.06 -8.42
N GLY A 915 22.98 -21.88 -7.52
CA GLY A 915 23.74 -22.75 -6.63
C GLY A 915 24.56 -22.01 -5.56
N ALA A 916 24.20 -20.77 -5.21
CA ALA A 916 24.87 -20.02 -4.16
C ALA A 916 24.63 -20.69 -2.79
N SER A 917 25.66 -20.68 -1.94
CA SER A 917 25.53 -21.26 -0.59
C SER A 917 24.57 -20.46 0.28
N ILE A 918 23.82 -21.15 1.16
CA ILE A 918 22.94 -20.49 2.15
C ILE A 918 23.74 -19.56 3.08
N GLN A 919 25.03 -19.84 3.30
CA GLN A 919 25.97 -18.94 3.99
C GLN A 919 26.13 -17.60 3.24
N THR A 920 26.22 -17.60 1.91
CA THR A 920 26.30 -16.36 1.11
C THR A 920 25.05 -15.50 1.27
N VAL A 921 23.87 -16.12 1.31
CA VAL A 921 22.60 -15.43 1.57
C VAL A 921 22.56 -14.90 3.01
N ALA A 922 23.01 -15.69 4.00
CA ALA A 922 23.08 -15.29 5.40
C ALA A 922 24.08 -14.14 5.64
N ASP A 923 25.25 -14.14 4.99
CA ASP A 923 26.22 -13.04 5.03
C ASP A 923 25.63 -11.74 4.47
N PHE A 924 24.88 -11.82 3.37
CA PHE A 924 24.15 -10.68 2.82
C PHE A 924 23.11 -10.14 3.81
N TYR A 925 22.29 -11.01 4.42
CA TYR A 925 21.35 -10.64 5.47
C TYR A 925 22.05 -9.99 6.69
N GLN A 926 23.17 -10.56 7.14
CA GLN A 926 23.98 -10.00 8.22
C GLN A 926 24.48 -8.59 7.92
N ALA A 927 24.75 -8.28 6.64
CA ALA A 927 25.22 -6.96 6.21
C ALA A 927 24.10 -5.90 6.11
N PHE A 928 22.89 -6.24 5.65
CA PHE A 928 21.83 -5.23 5.41
C PHE A 928 20.85 -5.03 6.57
N LEU A 929 20.56 -6.05 7.39
CA LEU A 929 19.62 -5.95 8.51
C LEU A 929 19.92 -4.82 9.53
N PRO A 930 21.19 -4.49 9.86
CA PRO A 930 21.51 -3.37 10.76
C PRO A 930 21.12 -1.99 10.20
N SER A 931 20.91 -1.87 8.89
CA SER A 931 20.50 -0.62 8.22
C SER A 931 18.99 -0.37 8.27
N ILE A 932 18.19 -1.31 8.79
CA ILE A 932 16.73 -1.19 8.90
C ILE A 932 16.36 -0.37 10.15
N PRO A 933 15.58 0.72 10.02
CA PRO A 933 15.09 1.46 11.18
C PRO A 933 14.23 0.60 12.11
N THR A 934 14.66 0.45 13.36
CA THR A 934 13.95 -0.31 14.40
C THR A 934 12.71 0.40 14.95
N THR A 935 12.55 1.69 14.65
CA THR A 935 11.40 2.53 15.02
C THR A 935 10.92 3.41 13.87
N ARG A 936 9.62 3.72 13.84
CA ARG A 936 9.03 4.82 13.05
C ARG A 936 8.57 5.91 14.02
N GLY A 937 9.22 7.07 13.98
CA GLY A 937 9.09 8.07 15.04
C GLY A 937 9.46 7.45 16.39
N ASN A 938 8.50 7.44 17.33
CA ASN A 938 8.67 6.83 18.66
C ASN A 938 8.14 5.38 18.77
N ALA A 939 7.49 4.84 17.73
CA ALA A 939 6.87 3.51 17.76
C ALA A 939 7.81 2.42 17.19
N PRO A 940 7.74 1.15 17.64
CA PRO A 940 8.48 0.05 17.02
C PRO A 940 8.12 -0.16 15.54
N SER A 941 9.11 -0.56 14.73
CA SER A 941 8.97 -0.76 13.28
C SER A 941 8.50 -2.18 12.93
N ASP A 942 7.26 -2.31 12.44
CA ASP A 942 6.71 -3.60 11.97
C ASP A 942 7.50 -4.20 10.81
N TYR A 943 8.05 -3.35 9.92
CA TYR A 943 8.90 -3.80 8.84
C TYR A 943 10.21 -4.41 9.36
N CYS A 944 10.82 -3.81 10.38
CA CYS A 944 12.01 -4.35 11.04
C CYS A 944 11.74 -5.73 11.66
N ILE A 945 10.63 -5.87 12.39
CA ILE A 945 10.20 -7.15 12.98
C ILE A 945 10.00 -8.22 11.90
N LYS A 946 9.33 -7.89 10.78
CA LYS A 946 9.13 -8.80 9.64
C LYS A 946 10.46 -9.26 9.02
N MET A 947 11.43 -8.37 8.83
CA MET A 947 12.73 -8.72 8.24
C MET A 947 13.62 -9.53 9.19
N TYR A 948 13.59 -9.24 10.50
CA TYR A 948 14.28 -10.07 11.49
C TYR A 948 13.70 -11.49 11.50
N ASN A 949 12.37 -11.62 11.50
CA ASN A 949 11.70 -12.93 11.45
C ASN A 949 11.98 -13.70 10.14
N ARG A 950 12.07 -13.03 8.98
CA ARG A 950 12.48 -13.66 7.70
C ARG A 950 13.92 -14.19 7.76
N ALA A 951 14.82 -13.49 8.45
CA ALA A 951 16.24 -13.84 8.50
C ALA A 951 16.57 -14.99 9.47
N VAL A 952 15.79 -15.19 10.53
CA VAL A 952 16.01 -16.28 11.52
C VAL A 952 16.19 -17.67 10.87
N PRO A 953 15.29 -18.17 10.00
CA PRO A 953 15.48 -19.49 9.36
C PRO A 953 16.70 -19.54 8.43
N ILE A 954 17.01 -18.44 7.72
CA ILE A 954 18.19 -18.35 6.86
C ILE A 954 19.48 -18.49 7.69
N PHE A 955 19.57 -17.78 8.82
CA PHE A 955 20.68 -17.92 9.76
C PHE A 955 20.77 -19.32 10.38
N GLN A 956 19.64 -19.94 10.71
CA GLN A 956 19.62 -21.32 11.24
C GLN A 956 20.16 -22.32 10.21
N GLN A 957 19.69 -22.26 8.96
CA GLN A 957 20.14 -23.14 7.87
C GLN A 957 21.62 -22.91 7.51
N ALA A 958 22.12 -21.67 7.62
CA ALA A 958 23.53 -21.36 7.43
C ALA A 958 24.45 -21.81 8.58
N GLY A 959 23.89 -22.21 9.74
CA GLY A 959 24.62 -22.55 10.96
C GLY A 959 24.97 -21.35 11.86
N TYR A 960 24.47 -20.16 11.54
CA TYR A 960 24.74 -18.89 12.24
C TYR A 960 23.82 -18.74 13.46
N THR A 961 23.89 -19.74 14.35
CA THR A 961 22.96 -19.94 15.48
C THR A 961 22.87 -18.73 16.42
N GLN A 962 24.00 -18.05 16.67
CA GLN A 962 24.01 -16.86 17.53
C GLN A 962 23.28 -15.68 16.87
N GLN A 963 23.45 -15.47 15.56
CA GLN A 963 22.75 -14.43 14.81
C GLN A 963 21.24 -14.70 14.77
N ALA A 964 20.82 -15.95 14.56
CA ALA A 964 19.43 -16.35 14.64
C ALA A 964 18.81 -16.02 16.01
N GLN A 965 19.47 -16.41 17.11
CA GLN A 965 19.02 -16.10 18.47
C GLN A 965 18.96 -14.60 18.74
N ASN A 966 19.97 -13.84 18.28
CA ASN A 966 20.04 -12.39 18.46
C ASN A 966 18.87 -11.67 17.77
N TYR A 967 18.59 -12.00 16.50
CA TYR A 967 17.50 -11.36 15.75
C TYR A 967 16.11 -11.83 16.22
N GLN A 968 15.95 -13.09 16.62
CA GLN A 968 14.73 -13.60 17.26
C GLN A 968 14.42 -12.84 18.57
N ALA A 969 15.43 -12.64 19.42
CA ALA A 969 15.29 -11.87 20.66
C ALA A 969 15.02 -10.38 20.38
N ALA A 970 15.65 -9.79 19.37
CA ALA A 970 15.42 -8.39 18.99
C ALA A 970 13.98 -8.17 18.46
N ALA A 971 13.47 -9.08 17.62
CA ALA A 971 12.10 -9.05 17.14
C ALA A 971 11.09 -9.14 18.29
N ALA A 972 11.29 -10.07 19.23
CA ALA A 972 10.45 -10.21 20.42
C ALA A 972 10.47 -8.95 21.31
N GLN A 973 11.63 -8.31 21.49
CA GLN A 973 11.73 -7.05 22.25
C GLN A 973 11.01 -5.89 21.57
N LEU A 974 11.07 -5.77 20.25
CA LEU A 974 10.33 -4.74 19.50
C LEU A 974 8.81 -5.00 19.56
N GLN A 975 8.38 -6.25 19.43
CA GLN A 975 6.98 -6.64 19.57
C GLN A 975 6.42 -6.33 20.98
N ALA A 976 7.17 -6.66 22.04
CA ALA A 976 6.76 -6.37 23.42
C ALA A 976 6.66 -4.87 23.72
N ARG A 977 7.49 -4.03 23.09
CA ARG A 977 7.35 -2.55 23.18
C ARG A 977 6.10 -2.02 22.47
N LYS A 978 5.49 -2.81 21.58
CA LYS A 978 4.28 -2.43 20.83
C LYS A 978 2.99 -2.79 21.58
N THR A 979 3.05 -3.67 22.59
CA THR A 979 1.90 -4.02 23.44
C THR A 979 1.87 -3.26 24.77
N THR A 980 2.90 -2.46 25.07
CA THR A 980 3.04 -1.63 26.28
C THR A 980 2.89 -0.13 26.05
N ASN A 981 2.57 0.31 24.83
CA ASN A 981 2.32 1.71 24.43
C ASN A 981 0.96 1.84 23.74
#